data_AF-A0A183KH21-F1
#
_entry.id   AF-A0A183KH21-F1
#
_cell.length_a   1.000
_cell.length_b   1.000
_cell.length_c   1.000
_cell.angle_alpha   90.00
_cell.angle_beta   90.00
_cell.angle_gamma   90.00
#
_symmetry.space_group_name_H-M   'P 1'
#
loop_
_entity.id
_entity.type
_entity.pdbx_description
1 polymer ?
#
loop_
_entity_poly.entity_id
_entity_poly.type
_entity_poly.pdbx_seq_one_letter_code
_entity_poly.pdbx_strand_id
1 'polypeptide(L)'
;MLTTGSVPALFGDDERESITGQLRDEAVAIGYPPTRESIWQYFIQKAASNLHIVLCMSPVGDTLRTRCRNFPGIVNNTTIDWFFPWPEQALYAVVNVLIPEQFNLVPQQYRDSVIDYFVATHQSIHGYTEEFAQTLRRVNHVTPKHYLDFIHTYKSGLQKLAEASIQLEELNAKLAVQRIAVTEKTQACENLLNEITNSSQLATEKKELAVLKSKEIQIQSVEIEQEKTEAETALAEALPVLEQARLALDDLDKSDVTEIRSFAKPPKAVQVVSECICVFKGYKEISWKTAKGMMSDTNFLQSLQTMDVDNITSKQSSTVKDYLDKSKVTMDEMKSVSKAGTGLLKFVVAVLGYSEVARDIKPKRDKVAKLEKTFMQAKRDLTRINTELSNLESELISLNRRYEEAMSERLKLQEETDIMERRLIAADKLISGLSSEEIRWLKDLDGLKIKRVKLLGDCLISAAFLSYVGAFSSEFRTRMIYEDWQTWLRERQIPLSDQFRLEDILTNDVEVSRWNSEGLPPDELSIQNGILTVQSSRFPLCIDPQEQALHWICHKEEANNLKISTFNDSDFLKQLELAIRYGIPFLFKDVDEYIDPVINNVLEKNIKGDQEKTTSVAAASVAVGHNIHKGKSKILRYNTACTNPVTIDGENLEDVKTFTYLGSIIDEQGGSDVDVKTRQSKSNISTIEEYLGLETTVKQHHGQGFQYKCQNSSTNRAYVILGDKEVDYDPNFRLYLNTKLSNPQYGPDVFSKATVINYTVTMKGLEDQLLSVIVKSERCELEEQREFLIKETRLAFNILGKY
;
A
#
# COMPACT_ATOMS: atom_id res chain seq x y z
N MET A 1 -20.82 20.10 73.39
CA MET A 1 -21.61 19.11 72.64
C MET A 1 -21.41 17.69 73.17
N LEU A 2 -20.26 17.04 72.93
CA LEU A 2 -20.04 15.66 73.39
C LEU A 2 -20.12 15.49 74.91
N THR A 3 -19.70 16.49 75.68
CA THR A 3 -19.72 16.47 77.16
C THR A 3 -21.07 16.83 77.78
N THR A 4 -21.74 17.83 77.21
CA THR A 4 -22.92 18.51 77.80
C THR A 4 -24.22 18.28 77.03
N GLY A 5 -24.20 17.52 75.93
CA GLY A 5 -25.36 17.30 75.03
C GLY A 5 -25.78 18.53 74.23
N SER A 6 -25.20 19.70 74.48
CA SER A 6 -25.51 20.98 73.82
C SER A 6 -24.25 21.84 73.68
N VAL A 7 -24.30 22.88 72.85
CA VAL A 7 -23.25 23.90 72.74
C VAL A 7 -23.81 25.20 73.35
N PRO A 8 -23.23 25.72 74.44
CA PRO A 8 -23.65 27.00 75.00
C PRO A 8 -23.54 28.11 73.97
N ALA A 9 -24.53 29.01 73.92
CA ALA A 9 -24.60 30.14 72.97
C ALA A 9 -24.55 29.75 71.48
N LEU A 10 -24.93 28.52 71.13
CA LEU A 10 -25.07 28.12 69.71
C LEU A 10 -26.18 28.89 69.00
N PHE A 11 -27.26 29.18 69.72
CA PHE A 11 -28.43 29.89 69.20
C PHE A 11 -28.53 31.25 69.88
N GLY A 12 -28.84 32.28 69.08
CA GLY A 12 -29.23 33.59 69.61
C GLY A 12 -30.56 33.51 70.38
N ASP A 13 -30.86 34.51 71.20
CA ASP A 13 -32.11 34.53 71.98
C ASP A 13 -33.36 34.51 71.07
N ASP A 14 -33.32 35.20 69.93
CA ASP A 14 -34.40 35.23 68.93
C ASP A 14 -34.64 33.85 68.28
N GLU A 15 -33.56 33.15 67.91
CA GLU A 15 -33.63 31.80 67.35
C GLU A 15 -34.16 30.80 68.38
N ARG A 16 -33.72 30.93 69.64
CA ARG A 16 -34.18 30.10 70.74
C ARG A 16 -35.67 30.27 70.98
N GLU A 17 -36.18 31.50 70.93
CA GLU A 17 -37.61 31.77 71.06
C GLU A 17 -38.41 31.20 69.88
N SER A 18 -37.91 31.36 68.65
CA SER A 18 -38.51 30.78 67.44
C SER A 18 -38.59 29.25 67.51
N ILE A 19 -37.49 28.57 67.86
CA ILE A 19 -37.44 27.10 68.01
C ILE A 19 -38.39 26.63 69.11
N THR A 20 -38.42 27.33 70.25
CA THR A 20 -39.32 27.01 71.37
C THR A 20 -40.79 27.21 70.98
N GLY A 21 -41.09 28.23 70.16
CA GLY A 21 -42.42 28.46 69.61
C GLY A 21 -42.88 27.32 68.70
N GLN A 22 -42.02 26.89 67.77
CA GLN A 22 -42.33 25.80 66.83
C GLN A 22 -42.51 24.44 67.51
N LEU A 23 -41.73 24.16 68.55
CA LEU A 23 -41.75 22.87 69.25
C LEU A 23 -42.75 22.82 70.41
N ARG A 24 -43.45 23.92 70.70
CA ARG A 24 -44.36 24.03 71.84
C ARG A 24 -45.49 22.99 71.78
N ASP A 25 -46.23 22.96 70.69
CA ASP A 25 -47.40 22.10 70.56
C ASP A 25 -47.00 20.62 70.57
N GLU A 26 -45.87 20.29 69.94
CA GLU A 26 -45.29 18.95 69.91
C GLU A 26 -44.85 18.50 71.32
N ALA A 27 -44.13 19.35 72.06
CA ALA A 27 -43.64 19.05 73.39
C ALA A 27 -44.79 18.83 74.39
N VAL A 28 -45.83 19.67 74.31
CA VAL A 28 -47.02 19.56 75.16
C VAL A 28 -47.80 18.28 74.86
N ALA A 29 -47.93 17.89 73.59
CA ALA A 29 -48.58 16.63 73.20
C ALA A 29 -47.87 15.39 73.75
N ILE A 30 -46.54 15.46 73.93
CA ILE A 30 -45.70 14.37 74.47
C ILE A 30 -45.63 14.41 76.02
N GLY A 31 -46.26 15.40 76.66
CA GLY A 31 -46.40 15.49 78.11
C GLY A 31 -45.38 16.39 78.81
N TYR A 32 -44.63 17.21 78.07
CA TYR A 32 -43.76 18.23 78.67
C TYR A 32 -44.58 19.46 79.10
N PRO A 33 -44.29 20.07 80.26
CA PRO A 33 -44.92 21.32 80.67
C PRO A 33 -44.70 22.44 79.63
N PRO A 34 -45.70 23.33 79.39
CA PRO A 34 -45.63 24.44 78.43
C PRO A 34 -44.77 25.62 78.95
N THR A 35 -43.64 25.33 79.58
CA THR A 35 -42.66 26.32 80.04
C THR A 35 -41.52 26.40 79.04
N ARG A 36 -40.95 27.60 78.87
CA ARG A 36 -39.86 27.86 77.90
C ARG A 36 -38.67 26.93 78.14
N GLU A 37 -38.32 26.72 79.41
CA GLU A 37 -37.20 25.87 79.83
C GLU A 37 -37.48 24.38 79.54
N SER A 38 -38.70 23.91 79.79
CA SER A 38 -39.11 22.52 79.55
C SER A 38 -39.13 22.18 78.05
N ILE A 39 -39.69 23.07 77.23
CA ILE A 39 -39.71 22.89 75.77
C ILE A 39 -38.28 22.94 75.20
N TRP A 40 -37.41 23.78 75.76
CA TRP A 40 -36.00 23.80 75.38
C TRP A 40 -35.25 22.51 75.77
N GLN A 41 -35.56 21.93 76.94
CA GLN A 41 -35.05 20.62 77.34
C GLN A 41 -35.54 19.51 76.40
N TYR A 42 -36.82 19.54 76.00
CA TYR A 42 -37.37 18.64 74.99
C TYR A 42 -36.58 18.73 73.67
N PHE A 43 -36.31 19.95 73.19
CA PHE A 43 -35.49 20.15 72.00
C PHE A 43 -34.09 19.54 72.13
N ILE A 44 -33.39 19.78 73.24
CA ILE A 44 -32.05 19.21 73.48
C ILE A 44 -32.10 17.68 73.50
N GLN A 45 -33.09 17.09 74.16
CA GLN A 45 -33.25 15.64 74.23
C GLN A 45 -33.57 15.03 72.86
N LYS A 46 -34.47 15.66 72.10
CA LYS A 46 -34.82 15.27 70.73
C LYS A 46 -33.62 15.40 69.79
N ALA A 47 -32.82 16.45 69.93
CA ALA A 47 -31.59 16.61 69.15
C ALA A 47 -30.56 15.53 69.50
N ALA A 48 -30.34 15.28 70.79
CA ALA A 48 -29.40 14.27 71.27
C ALA A 48 -29.78 12.84 70.86
N SER A 49 -31.08 12.52 70.76
CA SER A 49 -31.53 11.19 70.34
C SER A 49 -31.45 10.95 68.83
N ASN A 50 -31.46 12.02 68.02
CA ASN A 50 -31.49 11.92 66.56
C ASN A 50 -30.16 12.28 65.87
N LEU A 51 -29.22 12.87 66.60
CA LEU A 51 -27.94 13.31 66.05
C LEU A 51 -26.81 12.35 66.40
N HIS A 52 -26.29 11.68 65.38
CA HIS A 52 -25.09 10.85 65.49
C HIS A 52 -23.92 11.54 64.80
N ILE A 53 -22.82 11.71 65.52
CA ILE A 53 -21.60 12.34 65.01
C ILE A 53 -20.52 11.26 64.91
N VAL A 54 -19.95 11.12 63.72
CA VAL A 54 -18.79 10.26 63.47
C VAL A 54 -17.58 11.14 63.23
N LEU A 55 -16.49 10.89 63.96
CA LEU A 55 -15.24 11.62 63.83
C LEU A 55 -14.17 10.67 63.27
N CYS A 56 -13.72 10.94 62.05
CA CYS A 56 -12.59 10.24 61.46
C CYS A 56 -11.32 11.06 61.74
N MET A 57 -10.37 10.48 62.47
CA MET A 57 -9.11 11.14 62.81
C MET A 57 -7.94 10.20 62.52
N SER A 58 -6.89 10.75 61.91
CA SER A 58 -5.66 9.99 61.70
C SER A 58 -4.99 9.73 63.05
N PRO A 59 -4.54 8.49 63.33
CA PRO A 59 -3.72 8.18 64.49
C PRO A 59 -2.27 8.65 64.34
N VAL A 60 -1.88 9.08 63.12
CA VAL A 60 -0.53 9.56 62.81
C VAL A 60 -0.35 11.01 63.26
N GLY A 61 0.75 11.27 63.96
CA GLY A 61 1.11 12.60 64.47
C GLY A 61 0.47 12.93 65.84
N ASP A 62 0.72 14.14 66.32
CA ASP A 62 0.30 14.56 67.68
C ASP A 62 -1.08 15.21 67.73
N THR A 63 -1.73 15.42 66.59
CA THR A 63 -3.03 16.12 66.50
C THR A 63 -4.13 15.39 67.26
N LEU A 64 -4.26 14.07 67.09
CA LEU A 64 -5.24 13.26 67.82
C LEU A 64 -4.96 13.30 69.32
N ARG A 65 -3.71 13.05 69.72
CA ARG A 65 -3.27 13.10 71.13
C ARG A 65 -3.60 14.44 71.78
N THR A 66 -3.28 15.54 71.11
CA THR A 66 -3.51 16.91 71.59
C THR A 66 -5.00 17.21 71.70
N ARG A 67 -5.80 16.83 70.70
CA ARG A 67 -7.26 17.03 70.73
C ARG A 67 -7.92 16.20 71.83
N CYS A 68 -7.53 14.95 72.04
CA CYS A 68 -8.03 14.13 73.14
C CYS A 68 -7.68 14.72 74.52
N ARG A 69 -6.49 15.33 74.67
CA ARG A 69 -6.10 16.02 75.90
C ARG A 69 -6.91 17.29 76.14
N ASN A 70 -7.10 18.09 75.11
CA ASN A 70 -7.83 19.37 75.19
C ASN A 70 -9.34 19.16 75.34
N PHE A 71 -9.88 18.07 74.77
CA PHE A 71 -11.30 17.74 74.76
C PHE A 71 -11.52 16.30 75.27
N PRO A 72 -11.50 16.08 76.60
CA PRO A 72 -11.67 14.74 77.18
C PRO A 72 -12.98 14.04 76.81
N GLY A 73 -14.02 14.81 76.47
CA GLY A 73 -15.30 14.27 75.99
C GLY A 73 -15.19 13.45 74.71
N ILE A 74 -14.15 13.65 73.90
CA ILE A 74 -13.87 12.79 72.73
C ILE A 74 -13.61 11.35 73.20
N VAL A 75 -12.86 11.15 74.27
CA VAL A 75 -12.52 9.80 74.74
C VAL A 75 -13.62 9.24 75.65
N ASN A 76 -14.17 10.07 76.54
CA ASN A 76 -15.10 9.59 77.57
C ASN A 76 -16.51 9.30 77.04
N ASN A 77 -16.95 10.03 76.00
CA ASN A 77 -18.35 10.01 75.54
C ASN A 77 -18.48 9.55 74.08
N THR A 78 -17.45 8.95 73.51
CA THR A 78 -17.52 8.32 72.17
C THR A 78 -17.00 6.89 72.24
N THR A 79 -17.35 6.09 71.22
CA THR A 79 -16.75 4.77 71.01
C THR A 79 -15.60 4.93 70.03
N ILE A 80 -14.43 4.37 70.37
CA ILE A 80 -13.24 4.42 69.53
C ILE A 80 -13.15 3.10 68.76
N ASP A 81 -13.19 3.21 67.44
CA ASP A 81 -12.95 2.10 66.52
C ASP A 81 -11.59 2.30 65.82
N TRP A 82 -10.69 1.33 65.94
CA TRP A 82 -9.32 1.42 65.44
C TRP A 82 -9.20 0.80 64.05
N PHE A 83 -8.84 1.61 63.07
CA PHE A 83 -8.55 1.16 61.72
C PHE A 83 -7.09 0.76 61.60
N PHE A 84 -6.83 -0.54 61.65
CA PHE A 84 -5.50 -1.11 61.43
C PHE A 84 -5.14 -1.19 59.94
N PRO A 85 -3.84 -1.22 59.60
CA PRO A 85 -3.40 -1.56 58.25
C PRO A 85 -4.02 -2.88 57.78
N TRP A 86 -4.22 -3.01 56.48
CA TRP A 86 -4.82 -4.22 55.91
C TRP A 86 -3.96 -5.44 56.22
N PRO A 87 -4.54 -6.48 56.87
CA PRO A 87 -3.81 -7.72 57.09
C PRO A 87 -3.61 -8.44 55.75
N GLU A 88 -2.68 -9.39 55.75
CA GLU A 88 -2.31 -10.16 54.56
C GLU A 88 -3.52 -10.82 53.89
N GLN A 89 -4.44 -11.38 54.68
CA GLN A 89 -5.65 -12.02 54.18
C GLN A 89 -6.57 -11.03 53.43
N ALA A 90 -6.62 -9.77 53.87
CA ALA A 90 -7.38 -8.73 53.18
C ALA A 90 -6.70 -8.34 51.86
N LEU A 91 -5.37 -8.26 51.84
CA LEU A 91 -4.59 -7.98 50.62
C LEU A 91 -4.80 -9.07 49.56
N TYR A 92 -4.78 -10.35 49.97
CA TYR A 92 -5.12 -11.48 49.12
C TYR A 92 -6.55 -11.42 48.60
N ALA A 93 -7.52 -11.12 49.46
CA ALA A 93 -8.93 -11.03 49.05
C ALA A 93 -9.14 -9.93 48.00
N VAL A 94 -8.53 -8.75 48.19
CA VAL A 94 -8.67 -7.61 47.27
C VAL A 94 -8.09 -7.93 45.89
N VAL A 95 -6.89 -8.51 45.80
CA VAL A 95 -6.28 -8.87 44.51
C VAL A 95 -7.13 -9.92 43.79
N ASN A 96 -7.62 -10.93 44.50
CA ASN A 96 -8.46 -11.97 43.92
C ASN A 96 -9.78 -11.43 43.34
N VAL A 97 -10.34 -10.37 43.94
CA VAL A 97 -11.53 -9.69 43.40
C VAL A 97 -11.18 -8.86 42.16
N LEU A 98 -10.05 -8.16 42.15
CA LEU A 98 -9.66 -7.24 41.07
C LEU A 98 -9.07 -7.94 39.84
N ILE A 99 -8.37 -9.05 40.07
CA ILE A 99 -7.80 -9.97 39.09
C ILE A 99 -8.51 -11.32 39.28
N PRO A 100 -9.76 -11.48 38.82
CA PRO A 100 -10.50 -12.73 39.00
C PRO A 100 -9.99 -13.83 38.05
N GLU A 101 -10.40 -15.08 38.24
CA GLU A 101 -9.92 -16.23 37.44
C GLU A 101 -10.23 -16.09 35.95
N GLN A 102 -11.29 -15.37 35.60
CA GLN A 102 -11.69 -15.09 34.22
C GLN A 102 -10.78 -14.06 33.52
N PHE A 103 -9.83 -13.46 34.25
CA PHE A 103 -8.84 -12.55 33.68
C PHE A 103 -7.72 -13.35 32.99
N ASN A 104 -8.00 -13.83 31.78
CA ASN A 104 -7.15 -14.73 30.99
C ASN A 104 -5.80 -14.13 30.53
N LEU A 105 -5.50 -12.87 30.88
CA LEU A 105 -4.24 -12.21 30.54
C LEU A 105 -3.08 -12.63 31.44
N VAL A 106 -3.37 -13.12 32.65
CA VAL A 106 -2.38 -13.75 33.53
C VAL A 106 -2.49 -15.26 33.35
N PRO A 107 -1.44 -15.96 32.86
CA PRO A 107 -1.48 -17.41 32.73
C PRO A 107 -1.74 -18.09 34.07
N GLN A 108 -2.62 -19.09 34.11
CA GLN A 108 -2.99 -19.80 35.34
C GLN A 108 -1.76 -20.34 36.10
N GLN A 109 -0.72 -20.78 35.39
CA GLN A 109 0.54 -21.26 35.99
C GLN A 109 1.21 -20.23 36.91
N TYR A 110 1.15 -18.95 36.57
CA TYR A 110 1.84 -17.88 37.32
C TYR A 110 0.90 -17.12 38.25
N ARG A 111 -0.41 -17.41 38.22
CA ARG A 111 -1.43 -16.62 38.89
C ARG A 111 -1.18 -16.47 40.38
N ASP A 112 -0.95 -17.58 41.08
CA ASP A 112 -0.72 -17.56 42.53
C ASP A 112 0.55 -16.77 42.87
N SER A 113 1.64 -17.00 42.14
CA SER A 113 2.89 -16.25 42.30
C SER A 113 2.73 -14.75 42.01
N VAL A 114 1.90 -14.36 41.05
CA VAL A 114 1.59 -12.96 40.75
C VAL A 114 0.78 -12.33 41.88
N ILE A 115 -0.20 -13.05 42.45
CA ILE A 115 -0.98 -12.58 43.60
C ILE A 115 -0.09 -12.42 44.82
N ASP A 116 0.76 -13.42 45.11
CA ASP A 116 1.76 -13.36 46.18
C ASP A 116 2.68 -12.15 46.00
N TYR A 117 3.06 -11.83 44.76
CA TYR A 117 3.92 -10.69 44.48
C TYR A 117 3.25 -9.36 44.85
N PHE A 118 1.96 -9.19 44.57
CA PHE A 118 1.23 -7.98 44.98
C PHE A 118 1.31 -7.79 46.49
N VAL A 119 0.99 -8.84 47.24
CA VAL A 119 0.97 -8.83 48.70
C VAL A 119 2.36 -8.59 49.28
N ALA A 120 3.36 -9.36 48.82
CA ALA A 120 4.75 -9.27 49.28
C ALA A 120 5.35 -7.88 49.00
N THR A 121 5.10 -7.32 47.82
CA THR A 121 5.54 -5.97 47.46
C THR A 121 4.91 -4.94 48.39
N HIS A 122 3.59 -5.00 48.61
CA HIS A 122 2.93 -4.05 49.51
C HIS A 122 3.46 -4.13 50.96
N GLN A 123 3.71 -5.34 51.44
CA GLN A 123 4.29 -5.56 52.77
C GLN A 123 5.74 -5.03 52.85
N SER A 124 6.57 -5.28 51.83
CA SER A 124 7.98 -4.83 51.82
C SER A 124 8.08 -3.31 51.92
N ILE A 125 7.16 -2.56 51.30
CA ILE A 125 7.12 -1.10 51.36
C ILE A 125 7.00 -0.58 52.81
N HIS A 126 6.30 -1.29 53.70
CA HIS A 126 6.17 -0.87 55.09
C HIS A 126 7.54 -0.87 55.79
N GLY A 127 8.33 -1.93 55.59
CA GLY A 127 9.70 -2.00 56.09
C GLY A 127 10.60 -0.91 55.52
N TYR A 128 10.55 -0.69 54.20
CA TYR A 128 11.28 0.38 53.54
C TYR A 128 10.89 1.78 54.04
N THR A 129 9.61 2.00 54.31
CA THR A 129 9.09 3.27 54.84
C THR A 129 9.63 3.55 56.24
N GLU A 130 9.69 2.53 57.11
CA GLU A 130 10.30 2.66 58.44
C GLU A 130 11.80 2.93 58.34
N GLU A 131 12.53 2.18 57.51
CA GLU A 131 13.96 2.36 57.29
C GLU A 131 14.29 3.75 56.73
N PHE A 132 13.47 4.26 55.80
CA PHE A 132 13.61 5.58 55.20
C PHE A 132 13.43 6.70 56.25
N ALA A 133 12.45 6.55 57.14
CA ALA A 133 12.24 7.46 58.25
C ALA A 133 13.39 7.42 59.27
N GLN A 134 13.93 6.25 59.58
CA GLN A 134 15.05 6.10 60.52
C GLN A 134 16.37 6.65 59.95
N THR A 135 16.64 6.39 58.68
CA THR A 135 17.93 6.68 58.03
C THR A 135 18.01 8.13 57.56
N LEU A 136 16.98 8.61 56.87
CA LEU A 136 16.98 9.91 56.21
C LEU A 136 16.09 10.94 56.92
N ARG A 137 15.37 10.55 57.99
CA ARG A 137 14.40 11.42 58.69
C ARG A 137 13.33 12.01 57.77
N ARG A 138 13.00 11.25 56.72
CA ARG A 138 11.97 11.58 55.74
C ARG A 138 10.79 10.63 55.95
N VAL A 139 9.60 11.18 56.06
CA VAL A 139 8.40 10.37 56.29
C VAL A 139 7.78 10.02 54.95
N ASN A 140 7.48 8.74 54.76
CA ASN A 140 6.65 8.24 53.66
C ASN A 140 5.41 7.59 54.25
N HIS A 141 4.29 7.66 53.54
CA HIS A 141 3.05 7.02 53.96
C HIS A 141 2.46 6.17 52.86
N VAL A 142 2.08 4.96 53.24
CA VAL A 142 1.55 3.93 52.36
C VAL A 142 0.12 3.70 52.76
N THR A 143 -0.76 3.66 51.77
CA THR A 143 -2.20 3.54 52.01
C THR A 143 -2.78 2.45 51.13
N PRO A 144 -3.95 1.91 51.49
CA PRO A 144 -4.66 0.96 50.64
C PRO A 144 -4.92 1.46 49.21
N LYS A 145 -5.07 2.78 49.02
CA LYS A 145 -5.21 3.37 47.68
C LYS A 145 -3.97 3.10 46.81
N HIS A 146 -2.76 3.10 47.36
CA HIS A 146 -1.55 2.76 46.59
C HIS A 146 -1.58 1.30 46.12
N TYR A 147 -2.12 0.38 46.93
CA TYR A 147 -2.29 -1.02 46.57
C TYR A 147 -3.32 -1.20 45.45
N LEU A 148 -4.44 -0.50 45.52
CA LEU A 148 -5.43 -0.49 44.45
C LEU A 148 -4.84 0.07 43.16
N ASP A 149 -4.12 1.19 43.22
CA ASP A 149 -3.45 1.79 42.07
C ASP A 149 -2.42 0.85 41.44
N PHE A 150 -1.65 0.13 42.25
CA PHE A 150 -0.71 -0.87 41.78
C PHE A 150 -1.42 -1.95 40.94
N ILE A 151 -2.51 -2.52 41.46
CA ILE A 151 -3.29 -3.56 40.77
C ILE A 151 -3.97 -3.00 39.51
N HIS A 152 -4.56 -1.81 39.59
CA HIS A 152 -5.24 -1.18 38.46
C HIS A 152 -4.28 -0.80 37.34
N THR A 153 -3.10 -0.28 37.67
CA THR A 153 -2.06 0.08 36.71
C THR A 153 -1.56 -1.15 35.99
N TYR A 154 -1.31 -2.25 36.72
CA TYR A 154 -0.93 -3.52 36.13
C TYR A 154 -2.00 -4.06 35.17
N LYS A 155 -3.27 -4.08 35.62
CA LYS A 155 -4.39 -4.57 34.82
C LYS A 155 -4.57 -3.76 33.53
N SER A 156 -4.54 -2.43 33.64
CA SER A 156 -4.64 -1.52 32.50
C SER A 156 -3.48 -1.73 31.51
N GLY A 157 -2.25 -1.90 32.02
CA GLY A 157 -1.08 -2.24 31.21
C GLY A 157 -1.27 -3.51 30.40
N LEU A 158 -1.72 -4.60 31.04
CA LEU A 158 -1.98 -5.87 30.35
C LEU A 158 -3.12 -5.79 29.33
N GLN A 159 -4.19 -5.03 29.63
CA GLN A 159 -5.32 -4.86 28.71
C GLN A 159 -4.89 -4.11 27.44
N LYS A 160 -4.11 -3.04 27.56
CA LYS A 160 -3.56 -2.31 26.40
C LYS A 160 -2.69 -3.22 25.52
N LEU A 161 -1.91 -4.11 26.13
CA LEU A 161 -1.11 -5.10 25.39
C LEU A 161 -1.97 -6.12 24.65
N ALA A 162 -3.11 -6.53 25.23
CA ALA A 162 -4.07 -7.40 24.59
C ALA A 162 -4.71 -6.74 23.37
N GLU A 163 -5.14 -5.48 23.51
CA GLU A 163 -5.72 -4.68 22.43
C GLU A 163 -4.72 -4.47 21.28
N ALA A 164 -3.47 -4.13 21.60
CA ALA A 164 -2.40 -4.02 20.60
C ALA A 164 -2.14 -5.34 19.87
N SER A 165 -2.26 -6.48 20.57
CA SER A 165 -2.10 -7.81 19.94
C SER A 165 -3.20 -8.09 18.93
N ILE A 166 -4.45 -7.72 19.23
CA ILE A 166 -5.58 -7.88 18.29
C ILE A 166 -5.37 -7.02 17.04
N GLN A 167 -4.95 -5.77 17.22
CA GLN A 167 -4.67 -4.87 16.10
C GLN A 167 -3.53 -5.40 15.20
N LEU A 168 -2.52 -6.02 15.78
CA LEU A 168 -1.43 -6.65 15.05
C LEU A 168 -1.92 -7.85 14.21
N GLU A 169 -2.80 -8.68 14.76
CA GLU A 169 -3.41 -9.81 14.05
C GLU A 169 -4.24 -9.35 12.85
N GLU A 170 -5.05 -8.30 13.02
CA GLU A 170 -5.83 -7.71 11.91
C GLU A 170 -4.93 -7.14 10.81
N LEU A 171 -3.83 -6.48 11.18
CA LEU A 171 -2.89 -5.89 10.23
C LEU A 171 -2.13 -6.98 9.45
N ASN A 172 -1.75 -8.08 10.12
CA ASN A 172 -1.13 -9.25 9.48
C ASN A 172 -2.08 -9.95 8.50
N ALA A 173 -3.36 -10.09 8.86
CA ALA A 173 -4.36 -10.66 7.96
C ALA A 173 -4.50 -9.84 6.66
N LYS A 174 -4.48 -8.50 6.77
CA LYS A 174 -4.51 -7.60 5.60
C LYS A 174 -3.26 -7.73 4.72
N LEU A 175 -2.07 -7.81 5.34
CA LEU A 175 -0.80 -8.02 4.62
C LEU A 175 -0.78 -9.35 3.85
N ALA A 176 -1.29 -10.44 4.45
CA ALA A 176 -1.35 -11.75 3.81
C ALA A 176 -2.23 -11.74 2.54
N VAL A 177 -3.38 -11.06 2.58
CA VAL A 177 -4.28 -10.91 1.43
C VAL A 177 -3.60 -10.10 0.31
N GLN A 178 -2.92 -9.02 0.65
CA GLN A 178 -2.22 -8.19 -0.33
C GLN A 178 -1.08 -8.96 -1.04
N ARG A 179 -0.39 -9.86 -0.33
CA ARG A 179 0.65 -10.71 -0.92
C ARG A 179 0.11 -11.66 -1.98
N ILE A 180 -0.98 -12.36 -1.68
CA ILE A 180 -1.60 -13.31 -2.62
C ILE A 180 -1.99 -12.58 -3.92
N ALA A 181 -2.60 -11.40 -3.79
CA ALA A 181 -2.97 -10.57 -4.93
C ALA A 181 -1.77 -10.14 -5.78
N VAL A 182 -0.63 -9.78 -5.16
CA VAL A 182 0.59 -9.40 -5.90
C VAL A 182 1.20 -10.61 -6.60
N THR A 183 1.34 -11.75 -5.93
CA THR A 183 1.90 -12.97 -6.52
C THR A 183 1.07 -13.51 -7.68
N GLU A 184 -0.26 -13.50 -7.56
CA GLU A 184 -1.16 -13.92 -8.64
C GLU A 184 -1.03 -13.03 -9.88
N LYS A 185 -0.89 -11.71 -9.67
CA LYS A 185 -0.73 -10.75 -10.77
C LYS A 185 0.63 -10.89 -11.46
N THR A 186 1.71 -11.15 -10.72
CA THR A 186 3.04 -11.42 -11.30
C THR A 186 3.02 -12.70 -12.13
N GLN A 187 2.44 -13.78 -11.60
CA GLN A 187 2.39 -15.08 -12.29
C GLN A 187 1.51 -15.05 -13.55
N ALA A 188 0.42 -14.28 -13.53
CA ALA A 188 -0.39 -14.04 -14.73
C ALA A 188 0.39 -13.30 -15.84
N CYS A 189 1.28 -12.38 -15.48
CA CYS A 189 2.11 -11.65 -16.45
C CYS A 189 3.21 -12.53 -17.05
N GLU A 190 3.85 -13.39 -16.25
CA GLU A 190 4.89 -14.33 -16.72
C GLU A 190 4.36 -15.37 -17.72
N ASN A 191 3.17 -15.91 -17.46
CA ASN A 191 2.55 -16.89 -18.36
C ASN A 191 2.26 -16.29 -19.75
N LEU A 192 1.81 -15.04 -19.79
CA LEU A 192 1.48 -14.32 -21.02
C LEU A 192 2.74 -13.99 -21.84
N LEU A 193 3.85 -13.66 -21.17
CA LEU A 193 5.14 -13.38 -21.81
C LEU A 193 5.68 -14.61 -22.57
N ASN A 194 5.60 -15.79 -21.95
CA ASN A 194 6.10 -17.05 -22.51
C ASN A 194 5.31 -17.52 -23.76
N GLU A 195 4.02 -17.24 -23.81
CA GLU A 195 3.16 -17.65 -24.94
C GLU A 195 3.42 -16.81 -26.21
N ILE A 196 3.73 -15.52 -26.01
CA ILE A 196 4.03 -14.56 -27.09
C ILE A 196 5.45 -14.76 -27.66
N THR A 197 6.43 -15.15 -26.83
CA THR A 197 7.80 -15.42 -27.32
C THR A 197 7.84 -16.61 -28.28
N ASN A 198 7.11 -17.68 -27.96
CA ASN A 198 7.06 -18.89 -28.78
C ASN A 198 6.37 -18.66 -30.14
N SER A 199 5.35 -17.80 -30.21
CA SER A 199 4.64 -17.49 -31.47
C SER A 199 5.42 -16.53 -32.38
N SER A 200 6.20 -15.62 -31.81
CA SER A 200 7.07 -14.67 -32.54
C SER A 200 8.22 -15.37 -33.29
N GLN A 201 8.82 -16.40 -32.68
CA GLN A 201 9.96 -17.14 -33.24
C GLN A 201 9.58 -17.97 -34.48
N LEU A 202 8.35 -18.49 -34.53
CA LEU A 202 7.83 -19.26 -35.68
C LEU A 202 7.53 -18.39 -36.92
N ALA A 203 7.34 -17.08 -36.74
CA ALA A 203 7.01 -16.16 -37.82
C ALA A 203 8.25 -15.66 -38.58
N THR A 204 9.40 -15.54 -37.91
CA THR A 204 10.66 -15.06 -38.50
C THR A 204 11.32 -16.11 -39.40
N GLU A 205 11.31 -17.38 -39.00
CA GLU A 205 11.93 -18.48 -39.77
C GLU A 205 11.31 -18.68 -41.16
N LYS A 206 10.00 -18.44 -41.31
CA LYS A 206 9.31 -18.60 -42.61
C LYS A 206 9.60 -17.47 -43.61
N LYS A 207 10.11 -16.32 -43.14
CA LYS A 207 10.39 -15.14 -43.98
C LYS A 207 11.70 -15.24 -44.74
N GLU A 208 12.72 -15.90 -44.18
CA GLU A 208 14.07 -15.99 -44.78
C GLU A 208 14.13 -16.95 -45.98
N LEU A 209 13.29 -17.99 -45.97
CA LEU A 209 13.27 -19.04 -47.00
C LEU A 209 12.70 -18.56 -48.36
N ALA A 210 11.88 -17.51 -48.37
CA ALA A 210 11.22 -16.99 -49.57
C ALA A 210 12.12 -16.08 -50.42
N VAL A 211 13.08 -15.39 -49.81
CA VAL A 211 13.91 -14.37 -50.48
C VAL A 211 15.02 -14.99 -51.34
N LEU A 212 15.48 -16.21 -51.01
CA LEU A 212 16.60 -16.85 -51.69
C LEU A 212 16.25 -17.34 -53.11
N LYS A 213 15.02 -17.81 -53.33
CA LYS A 213 14.61 -18.40 -54.61
C LYS A 213 14.34 -17.38 -55.73
N SER A 214 14.18 -16.09 -55.42
CA SER A 214 13.82 -15.09 -56.44
C SER A 214 15.02 -14.54 -57.22
N LYS A 215 16.24 -14.62 -56.68
CA LYS A 215 17.44 -14.03 -57.30
C LYS A 215 18.02 -14.87 -58.44
N GLU A 216 17.76 -16.18 -58.44
CA GLU A 216 18.37 -17.13 -59.37
C GLU A 216 17.79 -17.04 -60.79
N ILE A 217 16.53 -16.61 -60.91
CA ILE A 217 15.80 -16.53 -62.18
C ILE A 217 16.18 -15.28 -62.99
N GLN A 218 16.64 -14.21 -62.34
CA GLN A 218 16.91 -12.93 -62.99
C GLN A 218 18.23 -12.91 -63.79
N ILE A 219 19.12 -13.86 -63.52
CA ILE A 219 20.46 -13.93 -64.14
C ILE A 219 20.38 -14.55 -65.55
N GLN A 220 19.47 -15.50 -65.78
CA GLN A 220 19.41 -16.26 -67.03
C GLN A 220 18.78 -15.48 -68.21
N SER A 221 18.04 -14.40 -67.96
CA SER A 221 17.36 -13.64 -69.02
C SER A 221 18.29 -12.71 -69.79
N VAL A 222 19.35 -12.20 -69.16
CA VAL A 222 20.26 -11.22 -69.75
C VAL A 222 21.20 -11.88 -70.77
N GLU A 223 21.54 -13.15 -70.55
CA GLU A 223 22.51 -13.91 -71.36
C GLU A 223 21.97 -14.30 -72.75
N ILE A 224 20.64 -14.37 -72.92
CA ILE A 224 19.98 -14.79 -74.17
C ILE A 224 19.85 -13.62 -75.18
N GLU A 225 19.67 -12.38 -74.70
CA GLU A 225 19.45 -11.20 -75.55
C GLU A 225 20.71 -10.81 -76.34
N GLN A 226 21.90 -10.92 -75.72
CA GLN A 226 23.18 -10.58 -76.35
C GLN A 226 23.49 -11.49 -77.57
N GLU A 227 23.37 -12.80 -77.40
CA GLU A 227 23.74 -13.78 -78.44
C GLU A 227 22.83 -13.75 -79.67
N LYS A 228 21.58 -13.25 -79.53
CA LYS A 228 20.64 -13.12 -80.64
C LYS A 228 21.01 -11.96 -81.58
N THR A 229 21.39 -10.82 -81.00
CA THR A 229 21.71 -9.61 -81.78
C THR A 229 22.92 -9.78 -82.70
N GLU A 230 23.90 -10.60 -82.30
CA GLU A 230 25.10 -10.90 -83.10
C GLU A 230 24.84 -11.84 -84.28
N ALA A 231 23.79 -12.66 -84.24
CA ALA A 231 23.48 -13.61 -85.31
C ALA A 231 22.67 -12.95 -86.45
N GLU A 232 21.81 -11.97 -86.13
CA GLU A 232 20.96 -11.28 -87.11
C GLU A 232 21.73 -10.27 -87.97
N THR A 233 22.76 -9.62 -87.40
CA THR A 233 23.60 -8.64 -88.13
C THR A 233 24.41 -9.31 -89.25
N ALA A 234 24.95 -10.51 -89.02
CA ALA A 234 25.75 -11.24 -90.01
C ALA A 234 24.92 -11.79 -91.19
N LEU A 235 23.62 -12.03 -91.00
CA LEU A 235 22.73 -12.56 -92.04
C LEU A 235 22.27 -11.47 -93.04
N ALA A 236 22.13 -10.22 -92.57
CA ALA A 236 21.63 -9.11 -93.39
C ALA A 236 22.62 -8.68 -94.51
N GLU A 237 23.92 -8.90 -94.32
CA GLU A 237 24.96 -8.51 -95.28
C GLU A 237 25.02 -9.44 -96.52
N ALA A 238 24.53 -10.68 -96.42
CA ALA A 238 24.71 -11.72 -97.46
C ALA A 238 23.53 -11.85 -98.45
N LEU A 239 22.33 -11.43 -98.06
CA LEU A 239 21.09 -11.52 -98.86
C LEU A 239 21.08 -10.67 -100.16
N PRO A 240 21.61 -9.44 -100.23
CA PRO A 240 21.49 -8.62 -101.43
C PRO A 240 22.29 -9.16 -102.63
N VAL A 241 23.34 -9.95 -102.39
CA VAL A 241 24.18 -10.56 -103.45
C VAL A 241 23.45 -11.72 -104.14
N LEU A 242 22.62 -12.47 -103.40
CA LEU A 242 21.81 -13.57 -103.94
C LEU A 242 20.62 -13.05 -104.77
N GLU A 243 19.96 -11.99 -104.29
CA GLU A 243 18.78 -11.42 -104.93
C GLU A 243 19.11 -10.82 -106.31
N GLN A 244 20.27 -10.16 -106.45
CA GLN A 244 20.76 -9.66 -107.74
C GLN A 244 20.99 -10.76 -108.79
N ALA A 245 21.29 -11.99 -108.35
CA ALA A 245 21.51 -13.12 -109.24
C ALA A 245 20.20 -13.72 -109.78
N ARG A 246 19.13 -13.68 -108.98
CA ARG A 246 17.79 -14.15 -109.36
C ARG A 246 17.12 -13.19 -110.34
N LEU A 247 17.29 -11.88 -110.13
CA LEU A 247 16.83 -10.86 -111.08
C LEU A 247 17.49 -11.01 -112.46
N ALA A 248 18.77 -11.36 -112.51
CA ALA A 248 19.48 -11.60 -113.78
C ALA A 248 18.97 -12.83 -114.57
N LEU A 249 18.25 -13.76 -113.93
CA LEU A 249 17.57 -14.88 -114.59
C LEU A 249 16.14 -14.52 -115.04
N ASP A 250 15.52 -13.50 -114.44
CA ASP A 250 14.17 -13.02 -114.80
C ASP A 250 14.17 -12.27 -116.14
N ASP A 251 15.31 -11.65 -116.48
CA ASP A 251 15.55 -10.98 -117.77
C ASP A 251 15.69 -11.95 -118.98
N LEU A 252 15.50 -13.26 -118.79
CA LEU A 252 15.61 -14.30 -119.82
C LEU A 252 14.24 -14.89 -120.18
N ASP A 253 13.90 -14.88 -121.47
CA ASP A 253 12.65 -15.45 -121.97
C ASP A 253 12.83 -16.90 -122.47
N LYS A 254 11.70 -17.63 -122.58
CA LYS A 254 11.68 -19.04 -123.05
C LYS A 254 12.31 -19.23 -124.44
N SER A 255 12.26 -18.20 -125.30
CA SER A 255 12.91 -18.19 -126.61
C SER A 255 14.44 -18.26 -126.52
N ASP A 256 15.03 -17.60 -125.51
CA ASP A 256 16.47 -17.48 -125.36
C ASP A 256 17.08 -18.81 -124.86
N VAL A 257 16.34 -19.57 -124.06
CA VAL A 257 16.70 -20.94 -123.66
C VAL A 257 16.60 -21.91 -124.84
N THR A 258 15.62 -21.72 -125.74
CA THR A 258 15.53 -22.54 -126.97
C THR A 258 16.67 -22.28 -127.95
N GLU A 259 17.25 -21.07 -127.96
CA GLU A 259 18.45 -20.72 -128.73
C GLU A 259 19.63 -21.61 -128.31
N ILE A 260 19.95 -21.64 -127.00
CA ILE A 260 21.02 -22.48 -126.44
C ILE A 260 20.77 -23.97 -126.71
N ARG A 261 19.51 -24.41 -126.71
CA ARG A 261 19.14 -25.81 -126.99
C ARG A 261 19.33 -26.20 -128.46
N SER A 262 19.20 -25.26 -129.39
CA SER A 262 19.21 -25.52 -130.84
C SER A 262 20.60 -25.88 -131.38
N PHE A 263 21.68 -25.62 -130.64
CA PHE A 263 23.03 -25.98 -131.06
C PHE A 263 23.19 -27.50 -131.23
N ALA A 264 23.64 -27.91 -132.43
CA ALA A 264 24.04 -29.29 -132.72
C ALA A 264 25.40 -29.64 -132.07
N LYS A 265 26.31 -28.65 -131.99
CA LYS A 265 27.57 -28.70 -131.23
C LYS A 265 27.75 -27.35 -130.50
N PRO A 266 27.65 -27.29 -129.16
CA PRO A 266 27.63 -26.03 -128.42
C PRO A 266 29.02 -25.36 -128.38
N PRO A 267 29.09 -24.02 -128.31
CA PRO A 267 30.30 -23.31 -127.92
C PRO A 267 30.78 -23.75 -126.52
N LYS A 268 32.10 -23.84 -126.33
CA LYS A 268 32.71 -24.37 -125.09
C LYS A 268 32.28 -23.60 -123.83
N ALA A 269 32.13 -22.28 -123.91
CA ALA A 269 31.68 -21.44 -122.81
C ALA A 269 30.25 -21.78 -122.37
N VAL A 270 29.32 -21.90 -123.32
CA VAL A 270 27.91 -22.24 -123.08
C VAL A 270 27.79 -23.64 -122.49
N GLN A 271 28.56 -24.60 -123.03
CA GLN A 271 28.60 -25.96 -122.51
C GLN A 271 29.02 -26.00 -121.04
N VAL A 272 30.10 -25.31 -120.66
CA VAL A 272 30.62 -25.30 -119.28
C VAL A 272 29.63 -24.66 -118.30
N VAL A 273 28.97 -23.56 -118.68
CA VAL A 273 27.98 -22.91 -117.80
C VAL A 273 26.73 -23.77 -117.60
N SER A 274 26.26 -24.44 -118.65
CA SER A 274 25.14 -25.38 -118.53
C SER A 274 25.52 -26.63 -117.70
N GLU A 275 26.78 -27.08 -117.78
CA GLU A 275 27.32 -28.16 -116.93
C GLU A 275 27.44 -27.72 -115.46
N CYS A 276 27.86 -26.47 -115.19
CA CYS A 276 27.90 -25.90 -113.83
C CYS A 276 26.51 -25.88 -113.17
N ILE A 277 25.48 -25.55 -113.94
CA ILE A 277 24.10 -25.60 -113.47
C ILE A 277 23.64 -27.03 -113.19
N CYS A 278 24.08 -28.01 -114.00
CA CYS A 278 23.80 -29.42 -113.74
C CYS A 278 24.40 -29.90 -112.41
N VAL A 279 25.60 -29.40 -112.07
CA VAL A 279 26.25 -29.71 -110.79
C VAL A 279 25.48 -29.11 -109.60
N PHE A 280 25.03 -27.85 -109.71
CA PHE A 280 24.21 -27.22 -108.66
C PHE A 280 22.86 -27.90 -108.47
N LYS A 281 22.23 -28.38 -109.55
CA LYS A 281 20.99 -29.19 -109.47
C LYS A 281 21.21 -30.65 -109.06
N GLY A 282 22.46 -31.10 -108.87
CA GLY A 282 22.77 -32.43 -108.36
C GLY A 282 22.62 -33.58 -109.36
N TYR A 283 22.70 -33.31 -110.67
CA TYR A 283 22.68 -34.37 -111.68
C TYR A 283 23.97 -35.21 -111.61
N LYS A 284 23.82 -36.55 -111.64
CA LYS A 284 24.96 -37.49 -111.54
C LYS A 284 25.80 -37.59 -112.82
N GLU A 285 25.20 -37.34 -113.99
CA GLU A 285 25.88 -37.36 -115.28
C GLU A 285 26.03 -35.94 -115.84
N ILE A 286 27.24 -35.39 -115.75
CA ILE A 286 27.56 -34.04 -116.25
C ILE A 286 27.97 -34.17 -117.72
N SER A 287 27.02 -33.95 -118.61
CA SER A 287 27.28 -33.92 -120.05
C SER A 287 26.36 -32.91 -120.73
N TRP A 288 26.77 -32.39 -121.89
CA TRP A 288 25.91 -31.53 -122.70
C TRP A 288 24.55 -32.18 -123.02
N LYS A 289 24.50 -33.52 -123.18
CA LYS A 289 23.24 -34.24 -123.41
C LYS A 289 22.29 -34.12 -122.21
N THR A 290 22.82 -34.22 -120.99
CA THR A 290 22.05 -34.02 -119.75
C THR A 290 21.64 -32.56 -119.56
N ALA A 291 22.55 -31.62 -119.81
CA ALA A 291 22.28 -30.19 -119.70
C ALA A 291 21.22 -29.72 -120.72
N LYS A 292 21.26 -30.25 -121.94
CA LYS A 292 20.26 -30.00 -122.99
C LYS A 292 18.89 -30.59 -122.63
N GLY A 293 18.87 -31.74 -121.95
CA GLY A 293 17.64 -32.32 -121.38
C GLY A 293 17.06 -31.47 -120.26
N MET A 294 17.90 -30.97 -119.35
CA MET A 294 17.48 -30.06 -118.27
C MET A 294 16.88 -28.75 -118.81
N MET A 295 17.49 -28.17 -119.85
CA MET A 295 16.97 -26.96 -120.51
C MET A 295 15.71 -27.21 -121.37
N SER A 296 15.29 -28.46 -121.55
CA SER A 296 14.07 -28.80 -122.30
C SER A 296 12.79 -28.76 -121.45
N ASP A 297 12.94 -28.69 -120.13
CA ASP A 297 11.84 -28.56 -119.18
C ASP A 297 11.18 -27.16 -119.32
N THR A 298 9.84 -27.14 -119.37
CA THR A 298 9.06 -25.91 -119.47
C THR A 298 9.23 -24.99 -118.27
N ASN A 299 9.63 -25.52 -117.11
CA ASN A 299 9.82 -24.76 -115.87
C ASN A 299 11.31 -24.57 -115.50
N PHE A 300 12.23 -24.72 -116.46
CA PHE A 300 13.68 -24.67 -116.22
C PHE A 300 14.16 -23.39 -115.51
N LEU A 301 13.79 -22.20 -116.01
CA LEU A 301 14.20 -20.91 -115.44
C LEU A 301 13.59 -20.67 -114.05
N GLN A 302 12.29 -20.96 -113.89
CA GLN A 302 11.62 -20.87 -112.60
C GLN A 302 12.23 -21.83 -111.57
N SER A 303 12.69 -23.01 -112.00
CA SER A 303 13.38 -23.97 -111.16
C SER A 303 14.80 -23.52 -110.77
N LEU A 304 15.44 -22.62 -111.52
CA LEU A 304 16.69 -21.97 -111.10
C LEU A 304 16.42 -20.79 -110.15
N GLN A 305 15.39 -19.99 -110.43
CA GLN A 305 14.96 -18.91 -109.54
C GLN A 305 14.45 -19.41 -108.20
N THR A 306 13.85 -20.60 -108.13
CA THR A 306 13.37 -21.22 -106.86
C THR A 306 14.35 -22.23 -106.29
N MET A 307 15.56 -22.33 -106.87
CA MET A 307 16.58 -23.26 -106.39
C MET A 307 16.96 -22.91 -104.96
N ASP A 308 16.96 -23.93 -104.10
CA ASP A 308 17.37 -23.82 -102.71
C ASP A 308 18.90 -23.73 -102.64
N VAL A 309 19.39 -22.51 -102.51
CA VAL A 309 20.80 -22.16 -102.54
C VAL A 309 21.51 -22.52 -101.22
N ASP A 310 20.75 -22.68 -100.13
CA ASP A 310 21.23 -23.09 -98.81
C ASP A 310 21.63 -24.58 -98.75
N ASN A 311 21.07 -25.39 -99.65
CA ASN A 311 21.27 -26.85 -99.66
C ASN A 311 22.37 -27.31 -100.65
N ILE A 312 23.10 -26.36 -101.25
CA ILE A 312 24.25 -26.67 -102.10
C ILE A 312 25.39 -27.19 -101.23
N THR A 313 25.86 -28.41 -101.50
CA THR A 313 26.95 -29.00 -100.72
C THR A 313 28.30 -28.35 -101.08
N SER A 314 29.20 -28.24 -100.11
CA SER A 314 30.56 -27.68 -100.31
C SER A 314 31.33 -28.38 -101.45
N LYS A 315 31.05 -29.68 -101.69
CA LYS A 315 31.60 -30.43 -102.84
C LYS A 315 31.06 -29.93 -104.17
N GLN A 316 29.78 -29.60 -104.28
CA GLN A 316 29.18 -29.05 -105.50
C GLN A 316 29.74 -27.65 -105.81
N SER A 317 29.84 -26.77 -104.80
CA SER A 317 30.41 -25.43 -104.96
C SER A 317 31.87 -25.47 -105.42
N SER A 318 32.69 -26.32 -104.79
CA SER A 318 34.10 -26.48 -105.18
C SER A 318 34.26 -27.05 -106.59
N THR A 319 33.40 -28.00 -106.99
CA THR A 319 33.44 -28.61 -108.32
C THR A 319 33.05 -27.61 -109.42
N VAL A 320 32.07 -26.74 -109.15
CA VAL A 320 31.65 -25.67 -110.07
C VAL A 320 32.72 -24.58 -110.20
N LYS A 321 33.36 -24.19 -109.09
CA LYS A 321 34.49 -23.25 -109.08
C LYS A 321 35.64 -23.78 -109.94
N ASP A 322 36.01 -25.05 -109.77
CA ASP A 322 37.02 -25.74 -110.58
C ASP A 322 36.69 -25.76 -112.09
N TYR A 323 35.42 -25.93 -112.46
CA TYR A 323 35.00 -25.92 -113.88
C TYR A 323 35.07 -24.53 -114.51
N LEU A 324 34.74 -23.48 -113.76
CA LEU A 324 34.87 -22.09 -114.22
C LEU A 324 36.34 -21.67 -114.36
N ASP A 325 37.20 -22.01 -113.39
CA ASP A 325 38.61 -21.64 -113.42
C ASP A 325 39.39 -22.35 -114.54
N LYS A 326 39.14 -23.65 -114.77
CA LYS A 326 39.80 -24.43 -115.84
C LYS A 326 39.39 -24.02 -117.25
N SER A 327 38.20 -23.44 -117.41
CA SER A 327 37.64 -23.08 -118.71
C SER A 327 37.92 -21.63 -119.13
N LYS A 328 38.43 -20.78 -118.22
CA LYS A 328 38.72 -19.34 -118.42
C LYS A 328 37.57 -18.56 -119.05
N VAL A 329 36.32 -18.96 -118.79
CA VAL A 329 35.13 -18.32 -119.35
C VAL A 329 34.91 -16.98 -118.66
N THR A 330 34.95 -15.89 -119.42
CA THR A 330 34.70 -14.54 -118.90
C THR A 330 33.30 -14.06 -119.26
N MET A 331 32.76 -13.13 -118.46
CA MET A 331 31.44 -12.51 -118.69
C MET A 331 31.31 -11.87 -120.07
N ASP A 332 32.39 -11.29 -120.59
CA ASP A 332 32.38 -10.55 -121.86
C ASP A 332 32.47 -11.49 -123.07
N GLU A 333 33.20 -12.61 -122.97
CA GLU A 333 33.15 -13.67 -123.99
C GLU A 333 31.74 -14.25 -124.09
N MET A 334 31.06 -14.50 -122.96
CA MET A 334 29.71 -15.07 -122.97
C MET A 334 28.67 -14.13 -123.60
N LYS A 335 28.78 -12.80 -123.38
CA LYS A 335 27.85 -11.81 -123.98
C LYS A 335 27.89 -11.80 -125.50
N SER A 336 29.06 -12.04 -126.11
CA SER A 336 29.21 -12.08 -127.56
C SER A 336 28.67 -13.38 -128.19
N VAL A 337 28.49 -14.44 -127.38
CA VAL A 337 28.04 -15.76 -127.83
C VAL A 337 26.56 -15.97 -127.57
N SER A 338 26.03 -15.58 -126.41
CA SER A 338 24.60 -15.72 -126.09
C SER A 338 24.19 -14.86 -124.90
N LYS A 339 23.09 -14.09 -125.06
CA LYS A 339 22.46 -13.33 -123.97
C LYS A 339 22.02 -14.23 -122.82
N ALA A 340 21.38 -15.37 -123.14
CA ALA A 340 20.99 -16.37 -122.14
C ALA A 340 22.20 -17.04 -121.46
N GLY A 341 23.30 -17.24 -122.18
CA GLY A 341 24.54 -17.75 -121.59
C GLY A 341 25.09 -16.84 -120.49
N THR A 342 25.02 -15.52 -120.68
CA THR A 342 25.49 -14.52 -119.70
C THR A 342 24.62 -14.48 -118.45
N GLY A 343 23.29 -14.55 -118.59
CA GLY A 343 22.37 -14.60 -117.45
C GLY A 343 22.59 -15.87 -116.60
N LEU A 344 22.79 -17.01 -117.26
CA LEU A 344 23.13 -18.28 -116.60
C LEU A 344 24.50 -18.23 -115.90
N LEU A 345 25.50 -17.55 -116.47
CA LEU A 345 26.81 -17.37 -115.85
C LEU A 345 26.77 -16.45 -114.61
N LYS A 346 26.00 -15.35 -114.65
CA LYS A 346 25.77 -14.45 -113.48
C LYS A 346 25.17 -15.19 -112.31
N PHE A 347 24.19 -16.03 -112.59
CA PHE A 347 23.56 -16.87 -111.59
C PHE A 347 24.57 -17.83 -110.93
N VAL A 348 25.36 -18.54 -111.74
CA VAL A 348 26.35 -19.52 -111.23
C VAL A 348 27.41 -18.85 -110.32
N VAL A 349 27.89 -17.65 -110.67
CA VAL A 349 28.91 -16.94 -109.88
C VAL A 349 28.37 -16.42 -108.55
N ALA A 350 27.16 -15.86 -108.52
CA ALA A 350 26.58 -15.33 -107.29
C ALA A 350 26.12 -16.44 -106.32
N VAL A 351 25.68 -17.58 -106.86
CA VAL A 351 25.39 -18.79 -106.08
C VAL A 351 26.66 -19.33 -105.38
N LEU A 352 27.83 -19.26 -106.04
CA LEU A 352 29.12 -19.56 -105.38
C LEU A 352 29.42 -18.61 -104.23
N GLY A 353 29.24 -17.29 -104.42
CA GLY A 353 29.49 -16.28 -103.39
C GLY A 353 28.62 -16.42 -102.14
N TYR A 354 27.33 -16.74 -102.31
CA TYR A 354 26.42 -17.00 -101.18
C TYR A 354 26.81 -18.28 -100.40
N SER A 355 27.27 -19.32 -101.10
CA SER A 355 27.63 -20.61 -100.47
C SER A 355 28.87 -20.54 -99.57
N GLU A 356 29.77 -19.57 -99.77
CA GLU A 356 30.91 -19.32 -98.88
C GLU A 356 30.47 -18.61 -97.57
N VAL A 357 29.53 -17.66 -97.65
CA VAL A 357 29.02 -16.92 -96.47
C VAL A 357 28.03 -17.73 -95.63
N ALA A 358 27.19 -18.56 -96.26
CA ALA A 358 26.25 -19.46 -95.57
C ALA A 358 26.96 -20.49 -94.65
N ARG A 359 28.24 -20.79 -94.91
CA ARG A 359 29.06 -21.69 -94.09
C ARG A 359 29.39 -21.09 -92.71
N ASP A 360 29.64 -19.79 -92.65
CA ASP A 360 30.10 -19.12 -91.44
C ASP A 360 28.91 -18.72 -90.52
N ILE A 361 27.70 -18.63 -91.07
CA ILE A 361 26.46 -18.25 -90.34
C ILE A 361 25.77 -19.47 -89.68
N LYS A 362 25.97 -20.68 -90.20
CA LYS A 362 25.29 -21.92 -89.75
C LYS A 362 25.51 -22.28 -88.27
N PRO A 363 26.73 -22.16 -87.67
CA PRO A 363 26.94 -22.46 -86.25
C PRO A 363 26.22 -21.49 -85.30
N LYS A 364 26.14 -20.20 -85.68
CA LYS A 364 25.43 -19.18 -84.89
C LYS A 364 23.92 -19.37 -84.96
N ARG A 365 23.39 -19.74 -86.13
CA ARG A 365 21.98 -20.12 -86.33
C ARG A 365 21.57 -21.33 -85.49
N ASP A 366 22.41 -22.35 -85.39
CA ASP A 366 22.10 -23.56 -84.59
C ASP A 366 22.17 -23.29 -83.07
N LYS A 367 23.09 -22.43 -82.62
CA LYS A 367 23.16 -21.99 -81.22
C LYS A 367 21.95 -21.13 -80.83
N VAL A 368 21.56 -20.18 -81.69
CA VAL A 368 20.35 -19.37 -81.52
C VAL A 368 19.10 -20.26 -81.58
N ALA A 369 18.99 -21.22 -82.49
CA ALA A 369 17.83 -22.13 -82.55
C ALA A 369 17.71 -23.04 -81.32
N LYS A 370 18.83 -23.46 -80.71
CA LYS A 370 18.83 -24.26 -79.48
C LYS A 370 18.41 -23.42 -78.26
N LEU A 371 18.92 -22.19 -78.16
CA LEU A 371 18.52 -21.20 -77.17
C LEU A 371 17.08 -20.73 -77.37
N GLU A 372 16.62 -20.58 -78.61
CA GLU A 372 15.24 -20.24 -78.99
C GLU A 372 14.27 -21.37 -78.71
N LYS A 373 14.68 -22.63 -78.83
CA LYS A 373 13.85 -23.79 -78.43
C LYS A 373 13.66 -23.84 -76.92
N THR A 374 14.73 -23.66 -76.14
CA THR A 374 14.63 -23.52 -74.68
C THR A 374 13.86 -22.25 -74.29
N PHE A 375 13.99 -21.17 -75.05
CA PHE A 375 13.26 -19.92 -74.85
C PHE A 375 11.79 -20.03 -75.22
N MET A 376 11.41 -20.76 -76.28
CA MET A 376 10.01 -20.97 -76.66
C MET A 376 9.29 -21.90 -75.69
N GLN A 377 9.99 -22.90 -75.15
CA GLN A 377 9.50 -23.71 -74.05
C GLN A 377 9.36 -22.84 -72.79
N ALA A 378 10.38 -22.02 -72.49
CA ALA A 378 10.31 -21.00 -71.44
C ALA A 378 9.26 -19.90 -71.71
N LYS A 379 8.84 -19.63 -72.95
CA LYS A 379 7.83 -18.63 -73.34
C LYS A 379 6.40 -19.15 -73.20
N ARG A 380 6.20 -20.45 -73.46
CA ARG A 380 4.95 -21.16 -73.09
C ARG A 380 4.84 -21.31 -71.58
N ASP A 381 5.97 -21.59 -70.92
CA ASP A 381 6.05 -21.46 -69.47
C ASP A 381 5.85 -20.01 -69.05
N LEU A 382 6.33 -18.98 -69.76
CA LEU A 382 6.11 -17.55 -69.44
C LEU A 382 4.65 -17.14 -69.59
N THR A 383 3.90 -17.71 -70.52
CA THR A 383 2.46 -17.44 -70.65
C THR A 383 1.65 -18.13 -69.56
N ARG A 384 2.01 -19.39 -69.21
CA ARG A 384 1.48 -20.08 -68.03
C ARG A 384 1.84 -19.36 -66.74
N ILE A 385 3.10 -18.96 -66.62
CA ILE A 385 3.68 -18.18 -65.53
C ILE A 385 3.03 -16.80 -65.50
N ASN A 386 2.70 -16.12 -66.60
CA ASN A 386 2.00 -14.82 -66.59
C ASN A 386 0.55 -14.93 -66.12
N THR A 387 -0.17 -16.00 -66.45
CA THR A 387 -1.46 -16.30 -65.82
C THR A 387 -1.29 -16.67 -64.34
N GLU A 388 -0.23 -17.40 -63.99
CA GLU A 388 0.16 -17.60 -62.60
C GLU A 388 0.66 -16.30 -61.96
N LEU A 389 1.18 -15.31 -62.70
CA LEU A 389 1.72 -14.02 -62.25
C LEU A 389 0.59 -13.06 -61.99
N SER A 390 -0.48 -13.10 -62.79
CA SER A 390 -1.73 -12.39 -62.50
C SER A 390 -2.45 -12.98 -61.29
N ASN A 391 -2.45 -14.32 -61.15
CA ASN A 391 -2.93 -14.98 -59.94
C ASN A 391 -2.02 -14.68 -58.73
N LEU A 392 -0.69 -14.65 -58.91
CA LEU A 392 0.32 -14.32 -57.91
C LEU A 392 0.33 -12.83 -57.59
N GLU A 393 -0.09 -11.94 -58.49
CA GLU A 393 -0.30 -10.50 -58.26
C GLU A 393 -1.56 -10.30 -57.42
N SER A 394 -2.62 -11.05 -57.72
CA SER A 394 -3.81 -11.08 -56.85
C SER A 394 -3.50 -11.70 -55.49
N GLU A 395 -2.67 -12.75 -55.45
CA GLU A 395 -2.17 -13.33 -54.20
C GLU A 395 -1.22 -12.36 -53.51
N LEU A 396 -0.32 -11.64 -54.20
CA LEU A 396 0.58 -10.63 -53.65
C LEU A 396 -0.20 -9.45 -53.06
N ILE A 397 -1.28 -9.00 -53.68
CA ILE A 397 -2.16 -7.99 -53.09
C ILE A 397 -2.82 -8.56 -51.83
N SER A 398 -3.29 -9.80 -51.87
CA SER A 398 -3.87 -10.48 -50.69
C SER A 398 -2.84 -10.78 -49.59
N LEU A 399 -1.58 -11.01 -49.97
CA LEU A 399 -0.47 -11.41 -49.12
C LEU A 399 0.18 -10.17 -48.52
N ASN A 400 0.24 -9.06 -49.27
CA ASN A 400 0.65 -7.75 -48.78
C ASN A 400 -0.39 -7.19 -47.80
N ARG A 401 -1.70 -7.39 -48.07
CA ARG A 401 -2.75 -7.06 -47.10
C ARG A 401 -2.64 -7.90 -45.82
N ARG A 402 -2.45 -9.23 -45.95
CA ARG A 402 -2.20 -10.12 -44.80
C ARG A 402 -0.90 -9.80 -44.08
N TYR A 403 0.13 -9.33 -44.81
CA TYR A 403 1.40 -8.90 -44.24
C TYR A 403 1.23 -7.60 -43.46
N GLU A 404 0.53 -6.59 -43.99
CA GLU A 404 0.22 -5.35 -43.27
C GLU A 404 -0.66 -5.59 -42.04
N GLU A 405 -1.67 -6.47 -42.14
CA GLU A 405 -2.51 -6.92 -41.02
C GLU A 405 -1.66 -7.61 -39.94
N ALA A 406 -0.84 -8.60 -40.32
CA ALA A 406 0.04 -9.32 -39.38
C ALA A 406 1.15 -8.43 -38.80
N MET A 407 1.63 -7.45 -39.56
CA MET A 407 2.65 -6.50 -39.11
C MET A 407 2.03 -5.48 -38.13
N SER A 408 0.79 -5.05 -38.35
CA SER A 408 0.03 -4.24 -37.37
C SER A 408 -0.24 -5.01 -36.08
N GLU A 409 -0.64 -6.28 -36.17
CA GLU A 409 -0.83 -7.15 -35.00
C GLU A 409 0.48 -7.36 -34.23
N ARG A 410 1.59 -7.64 -34.93
CA ARG A 410 2.90 -7.76 -34.29
C ARG A 410 3.33 -6.48 -33.60
N LEU A 411 3.09 -5.30 -34.18
CA LEU A 411 3.39 -4.01 -33.54
C LEU A 411 2.58 -3.80 -32.26
N LYS A 412 1.27 -4.12 -32.27
CA LYS A 412 0.43 -4.06 -31.07
C LYS A 412 0.90 -5.02 -29.98
N LEU A 413 1.20 -6.27 -30.36
CA LEU A 413 1.73 -7.27 -29.44
C LEU A 413 3.09 -6.87 -28.88
N GLN A 414 3.96 -6.24 -29.69
CA GLN A 414 5.24 -5.71 -29.24
C GLN A 414 5.07 -4.58 -28.22
N GLU A 415 4.17 -3.61 -28.48
CA GLU A 415 3.88 -2.54 -27.52
C GLU A 415 3.30 -3.07 -26.21
N GLU A 416 2.38 -4.05 -26.27
CA GLU A 416 1.84 -4.71 -25.08
C GLU A 416 2.92 -5.47 -24.30
N THR A 417 3.85 -6.12 -25.00
CA THR A 417 5.01 -6.83 -24.41
C THR A 417 5.95 -5.85 -23.72
N ASP A 418 6.32 -4.76 -24.37
CA ASP A 418 7.21 -3.73 -23.81
C ASP A 418 6.59 -3.08 -22.55
N ILE A 419 5.27 -2.86 -22.56
CA ILE A 419 4.53 -2.37 -21.38
C ILE A 419 4.54 -3.42 -20.26
N MET A 420 4.35 -4.70 -20.59
CA MET A 420 4.38 -5.79 -19.60
C MET A 420 5.75 -6.01 -19.00
N GLU A 421 6.81 -6.01 -19.81
CA GLU A 421 8.19 -6.15 -19.34
C GLU A 421 8.56 -5.04 -18.35
N ARG A 422 8.18 -3.78 -18.66
CA ARG A 422 8.35 -2.66 -17.72
C ARG A 422 7.59 -2.87 -16.42
N ARG A 423 6.37 -3.41 -16.46
CA ARG A 423 5.59 -3.73 -15.25
C ARG A 423 6.23 -4.85 -14.43
N LEU A 424 6.77 -5.87 -15.09
CA LEU A 424 7.43 -7.00 -14.45
C LEU A 424 8.72 -6.56 -13.75
N ILE A 425 9.54 -5.76 -14.42
CA ILE A 425 10.75 -5.14 -13.82
C ILE A 425 10.39 -4.25 -12.62
N ALA A 426 9.30 -3.48 -12.71
CA ALA A 426 8.85 -2.66 -11.59
C ALA A 426 8.36 -3.51 -10.41
N ALA A 427 7.60 -4.58 -10.68
CA ALA A 427 7.12 -5.51 -9.65
C ALA A 427 8.29 -6.25 -8.98
N ASP A 428 9.29 -6.69 -9.74
CA ASP A 428 10.47 -7.39 -9.21
C ASP A 428 11.36 -6.48 -8.33
N LYS A 429 11.52 -5.21 -8.73
CA LYS A 429 12.15 -4.19 -7.86
C LYS A 429 11.37 -3.98 -6.56
N LEU A 430 10.04 -4.02 -6.63
CA LEU A 430 9.18 -3.84 -5.46
C LEU A 430 9.24 -5.08 -4.54
N ILE A 431 9.23 -6.28 -5.10
CA ILE A 431 9.36 -7.55 -4.35
C ILE A 431 10.75 -7.65 -3.71
N SER A 432 11.83 -7.41 -4.47
CA SER A 432 13.19 -7.43 -3.91
C SER A 432 13.37 -6.36 -2.82
N GLY A 433 12.82 -5.15 -3.02
CA GLY A 433 12.82 -4.10 -2.01
C GLY A 433 12.04 -4.44 -0.74
N LEU A 434 10.92 -5.17 -0.85
CA LEU A 434 10.11 -5.60 0.29
C LEU A 434 10.59 -6.92 0.93
N SER A 435 11.44 -7.69 0.26
CA SER A 435 11.88 -9.00 0.75
C SER A 435 12.79 -8.91 1.98
N SER A 436 13.70 -7.93 2.02
CA SER A 436 14.55 -7.67 3.20
C SER A 436 13.73 -7.14 4.36
N GLU A 437 12.72 -6.32 4.06
CA GLU A 437 11.77 -5.78 5.02
C GLU A 437 10.91 -6.89 5.64
N GLU A 438 10.48 -7.88 4.85
CA GLU A 438 9.80 -9.08 5.33
C GLU A 438 10.64 -9.86 6.33
N ILE A 439 11.91 -10.13 6.01
CA ILE A 439 12.81 -10.87 6.92
C ILE A 439 12.97 -10.10 8.23
N ARG A 440 13.08 -8.77 8.14
CA ARG A 440 13.16 -7.89 9.31
C ARG A 440 11.89 -7.99 10.15
N TRP A 441 10.71 -7.84 9.55
CA TRP A 441 9.42 -7.93 10.25
C TRP A 441 9.18 -9.30 10.87
N LEU A 442 9.57 -10.39 10.21
CA LEU A 442 9.46 -11.73 10.80
C LEU A 442 10.36 -11.88 12.03
N LYS A 443 11.59 -11.37 11.96
CA LYS A 443 12.51 -11.34 13.11
C LYS A 443 11.98 -10.46 14.23
N ASP A 444 11.46 -9.29 13.90
CA ASP A 444 10.88 -8.34 14.86
C ASP A 444 9.63 -8.96 15.52
N LEU A 445 8.77 -9.63 14.74
CA LEU A 445 7.59 -10.34 15.21
C LEU A 445 7.96 -11.43 16.22
N ASP A 446 8.95 -12.26 15.90
CA ASP A 446 9.40 -13.30 16.83
C ASP A 446 10.02 -12.70 18.10
N GLY A 447 10.77 -11.60 17.97
CA GLY A 447 11.24 -10.82 19.10
C GLY A 447 10.09 -10.29 19.97
N LEU A 448 9.03 -9.74 19.35
CA LEU A 448 7.84 -9.23 20.04
C LEU A 448 7.05 -10.35 20.72
N LYS A 449 6.94 -11.54 20.13
CA LYS A 449 6.29 -12.71 20.77
C LYS A 449 7.03 -13.12 22.06
N ILE A 450 8.36 -13.13 22.03
CA ILE A 450 9.17 -13.43 23.22
C ILE A 450 9.00 -12.33 24.27
N LYS A 451 9.08 -11.06 23.87
CA LYS A 451 8.85 -9.91 24.77
C LYS A 451 7.46 -9.97 25.41
N ARG A 452 6.41 -10.31 24.65
CA ARG A 452 5.04 -10.44 25.15
C ARG A 452 4.92 -11.37 26.36
N VAL A 453 5.66 -12.48 26.38
CA VAL A 453 5.65 -13.41 27.52
C VAL A 453 6.36 -12.78 28.73
N LYS A 454 7.50 -12.11 28.50
CA LYS A 454 8.30 -11.45 29.54
C LYS A 454 7.62 -10.20 30.14
N LEU A 455 6.68 -9.58 29.41
CA LEU A 455 5.90 -8.45 29.90
C LEU A 455 5.08 -8.75 31.15
N LEU A 456 4.79 -10.04 31.43
CA LEU A 456 4.07 -10.43 32.64
C LEU A 456 4.77 -9.94 33.91
N GLY A 457 6.08 -10.19 34.04
CA GLY A 457 6.90 -9.72 35.16
C GLY A 457 7.30 -8.26 35.00
N ASP A 458 7.62 -7.82 33.79
CA ASP A 458 8.08 -6.45 33.54
C ASP A 458 6.99 -5.44 33.97
N CYS A 459 5.73 -5.68 33.60
CA CYS A 459 4.61 -4.83 34.01
C CYS A 459 4.35 -4.84 35.52
N LEU A 460 4.66 -5.92 36.24
CA LEU A 460 4.51 -5.97 37.69
C LEU A 460 5.47 -4.99 38.38
N ILE A 461 6.76 -5.05 38.03
CA ILE A 461 7.75 -4.12 38.58
C ILE A 461 7.42 -2.68 38.17
N SER A 462 7.07 -2.45 36.91
CA SER A 462 6.70 -1.11 36.42
C SER A 462 5.48 -0.54 37.13
N ALA A 463 4.45 -1.35 37.41
CA ALA A 463 3.27 -0.89 38.13
C ALA A 463 3.57 -0.63 39.62
N ALA A 464 4.43 -1.43 40.25
CA ALA A 464 4.91 -1.18 41.62
C ALA A 464 5.72 0.11 41.69
N PHE A 465 6.59 0.36 40.71
CA PHE A 465 7.35 1.58 40.57
C PHE A 465 6.46 2.83 40.52
N LEU A 466 5.48 2.85 39.61
CA LEU A 466 4.54 3.97 39.44
C LEU A 466 3.68 4.23 40.69
N SER A 467 3.49 3.22 41.54
CA SER A 467 2.58 3.30 42.69
C SER A 467 3.29 3.65 43.99
N TYR A 468 4.51 3.20 44.22
CA TYR A 468 5.16 3.31 45.55
C TYR A 468 6.44 4.12 45.57
N VAL A 469 7.19 4.14 44.48
CA VAL A 469 8.63 4.46 44.54
C VAL A 469 8.89 5.98 44.55
N GLY A 470 7.92 6.80 44.16
CA GLY A 470 8.11 8.23 43.91
C GLY A 470 8.79 9.00 45.04
N ALA A 471 8.41 8.77 46.30
CA ALA A 471 8.94 9.53 47.44
C ALA A 471 10.36 9.10 47.87
N PHE A 472 10.80 7.91 47.48
CA PHE A 472 12.08 7.34 47.91
C PHE A 472 13.28 7.96 47.17
N SER A 473 14.45 7.95 47.81
CA SER A 473 15.73 8.37 47.19
C SER A 473 16.24 7.32 46.21
N SER A 474 17.14 7.72 45.30
CA SER A 474 17.71 6.86 44.27
C SER A 474 18.29 5.54 44.81
N GLU A 475 18.97 5.57 45.97
CA GLU A 475 19.53 4.35 46.57
C GLU A 475 18.44 3.36 47.00
N PHE A 476 17.36 3.87 47.60
CA PHE A 476 16.20 3.07 47.96
C PHE A 476 15.50 2.52 46.72
N ARG A 477 15.29 3.34 45.67
CA ARG A 477 14.67 2.88 44.42
C ARG A 477 15.45 1.71 43.81
N THR A 478 16.78 1.84 43.75
CA THR A 478 17.67 0.82 43.19
C THR A 478 17.54 -0.50 43.95
N ARG A 479 17.63 -0.46 45.29
CA ARG A 479 17.43 -1.65 46.14
C ARG A 479 16.06 -2.29 45.92
N MET A 480 15.01 -1.49 46.03
CA MET A 480 13.64 -1.98 45.93
C MET A 480 13.39 -2.68 44.59
N ILE A 481 13.77 -2.03 43.48
CA ILE A 481 13.46 -2.50 42.12
C ILE A 481 14.37 -3.65 41.70
N TYR A 482 15.68 -3.45 41.78
CA TYR A 482 16.66 -4.33 41.14
C TYR A 482 17.22 -5.39 42.08
N GLU A 483 17.36 -5.10 43.37
CA GLU A 483 17.92 -6.05 44.35
C GLU A 483 16.84 -6.94 44.98
N ASP A 484 15.68 -6.38 45.31
CA ASP A 484 14.61 -7.11 45.98
C ASP A 484 13.54 -7.62 45.00
N TRP A 485 12.80 -6.73 44.35
CA TRP A 485 11.62 -7.08 43.57
C TRP A 485 11.94 -7.90 42.33
N GLN A 486 12.96 -7.50 41.59
CA GLN A 486 13.43 -8.24 40.42
C GLN A 486 13.95 -9.63 40.82
N THR A 487 14.72 -9.73 41.91
CA THR A 487 15.24 -11.01 42.41
C THR A 487 14.10 -11.93 42.82
N TRP A 488 13.09 -11.41 43.53
CA TRP A 488 11.92 -12.17 43.95
C TRP A 488 11.17 -12.81 42.77
N LEU A 489 10.97 -12.06 41.68
CA LEU A 489 10.31 -12.57 40.47
C LEU A 489 11.15 -13.66 39.77
N ARG A 490 12.48 -13.46 39.71
CA ARG A 490 13.42 -14.42 39.12
C ARG A 490 13.46 -15.74 39.88
N GLU A 491 13.48 -15.69 41.21
CA GLU A 491 13.47 -16.89 42.07
C GLU A 491 12.22 -17.75 41.86
N ARG A 492 11.07 -17.11 41.60
CA ARG A 492 9.78 -17.78 41.34
C ARG A 492 9.53 -18.07 39.86
N GLN A 493 10.54 -17.88 39.01
CA GLN A 493 10.50 -18.18 37.58
C GLN A 493 9.36 -17.46 36.83
N ILE A 494 8.96 -16.27 37.30
CA ILE A 494 8.03 -15.43 36.55
C ILE A 494 8.81 -14.84 35.35
N PRO A 495 8.29 -14.94 34.11
CA PRO A 495 8.95 -14.40 32.94
C PRO A 495 9.22 -12.89 33.09
N LEU A 496 10.49 -12.52 32.90
CA LEU A 496 10.99 -11.16 33.00
C LEU A 496 12.08 -10.91 31.94
N SER A 497 12.26 -9.67 31.54
CA SER A 497 13.39 -9.25 30.72
C SER A 497 14.76 -9.46 31.42
N ASP A 498 15.74 -9.99 30.68
CA ASP A 498 17.06 -10.36 31.24
C ASP A 498 17.83 -9.11 31.70
N GLN A 499 17.72 -8.03 30.92
CA GLN A 499 18.21 -6.69 31.24
C GLN A 499 17.01 -5.76 31.42
N PHE A 500 16.28 -5.92 32.51
CA PHE A 500 15.13 -5.08 32.81
C PHE A 500 15.58 -3.64 33.10
N ARG A 501 15.01 -2.68 32.37
CA ARG A 501 15.08 -1.24 32.64
C ARG A 501 13.68 -0.65 32.58
N LEU A 502 13.37 0.26 33.50
CA LEU A 502 12.07 0.91 33.53
C LEU A 502 11.82 1.75 32.28
N GLU A 503 12.88 2.42 31.79
CA GLU A 503 12.79 3.30 30.64
C GLU A 503 12.33 2.58 29.36
N ASP A 504 12.74 1.33 29.17
CA ASP A 504 12.45 0.54 27.97
C ASP A 504 10.96 0.16 27.85
N ILE A 505 10.21 0.22 28.96
CA ILE A 505 8.81 -0.22 29.05
C ILE A 505 7.87 0.99 29.19
N LEU A 506 8.23 1.95 30.04
CA LEU A 506 7.35 3.06 30.41
C LEU A 506 7.58 4.31 29.56
N THR A 507 8.64 4.36 28.77
CA THR A 507 8.94 5.46 27.85
C THR A 507 9.68 4.93 26.61
N ASN A 508 10.24 5.85 25.81
CA ASN A 508 11.06 5.55 24.65
C ASN A 508 12.10 6.65 24.46
N ASP A 509 13.14 6.36 23.67
CA ASP A 509 14.25 7.30 23.45
C ASP A 509 13.81 8.65 22.86
N VAL A 510 12.71 8.68 22.10
CA VAL A 510 12.16 9.91 21.51
C VAL A 510 11.55 10.81 22.59
N GLU A 511 10.80 10.23 23.52
CA GLU A 511 10.24 10.93 24.68
C GLU A 511 11.33 11.42 25.63
N VAL A 512 12.31 10.58 25.95
CA VAL A 512 13.45 10.95 26.79
C VAL A 512 14.25 12.08 26.15
N SER A 513 14.54 11.98 24.85
CA SER A 513 15.20 13.04 24.09
C SER A 513 14.39 14.35 24.11
N ARG A 514 13.06 14.25 24.01
CA ARG A 514 12.18 15.41 24.13
C ARG A 514 12.27 16.03 25.53
N TRP A 515 12.23 15.25 26.61
CA TRP A 515 12.37 15.76 27.96
C TRP A 515 13.72 16.44 28.18
N ASN A 516 14.80 15.87 27.62
CA ASN A 516 16.13 16.47 27.67
C ASN A 516 16.16 17.83 26.96
N SER A 517 15.50 17.95 25.80
CA SER A 517 15.35 19.25 25.12
C SER A 517 14.44 20.23 25.86
N GLU A 518 13.55 19.74 26.73
CA GLU A 518 12.68 20.52 27.62
C GLU A 518 13.39 20.90 28.94
N GLY A 519 14.66 20.51 29.13
CA GLY A 519 15.47 20.86 30.30
C GLY A 519 15.51 19.83 31.42
N LEU A 520 14.90 18.65 31.23
CA LEU A 520 15.10 17.53 32.16
C LEU A 520 16.52 16.97 31.99
N PRO A 521 17.28 16.71 33.07
CA PRO A 521 18.60 16.13 32.90
C PRO A 521 18.55 14.67 32.43
N PRO A 522 19.56 14.19 31.69
CA PRO A 522 19.56 12.85 31.07
C PRO A 522 19.98 11.73 32.03
N ASP A 523 20.13 12.00 33.33
CA ASP A 523 20.50 11.00 34.33
C ASP A 523 19.32 10.07 34.67
N GLU A 524 19.64 8.87 35.17
CA GLU A 524 18.65 7.82 35.42
C GLU A 524 17.54 8.27 36.40
N LEU A 525 17.90 9.00 37.46
CA LEU A 525 16.94 9.47 38.46
C LEU A 525 15.98 10.51 37.86
N SER A 526 16.52 11.45 37.08
CA SER A 526 15.72 12.46 36.38
C SER A 526 14.75 11.83 35.38
N ILE A 527 15.19 10.83 34.61
CA ILE A 527 14.31 10.09 33.69
C ILE A 527 13.22 9.35 34.45
N GLN A 528 13.56 8.64 35.53
CA GLN A 528 12.57 7.97 36.39
C GLN A 528 11.54 8.96 36.97
N ASN A 529 12.00 10.13 37.42
CA ASN A 529 11.12 11.19 37.90
C ASN A 529 10.22 11.75 36.77
N GLY A 530 10.75 11.86 35.55
CA GLY A 530 9.98 12.20 34.36
C GLY A 530 8.87 11.18 34.08
N ILE A 531 9.19 9.89 34.14
CA ILE A 531 8.22 8.79 34.01
C ILE A 531 7.13 8.92 35.08
N LEU A 532 7.50 9.10 36.36
CA LEU A 532 6.52 9.25 37.45
C LEU A 532 5.64 10.49 37.25
N THR A 533 6.18 11.60 36.75
CA THR A 533 5.42 12.83 36.52
C THR A 533 4.40 12.68 35.40
N VAL A 534 4.71 11.89 34.36
CA VAL A 534 3.88 11.76 33.16
C VAL A 534 2.92 10.57 33.22
N GLN A 535 3.36 9.44 33.76
CA GLN A 535 2.67 8.14 33.68
C GLN A 535 1.90 7.76 34.96
N SER A 536 2.14 8.44 36.09
CA SER A 536 1.43 8.11 37.34
C SER A 536 -0.07 8.37 37.22
N SER A 537 -0.86 7.54 37.90
CA SER A 537 -2.33 7.64 37.96
C SER A 537 -2.79 8.94 38.63
N ARG A 538 -2.11 9.36 39.71
CA ARG A 538 -2.42 10.56 40.50
C ARG A 538 -1.61 11.76 39.99
N PHE A 539 -2.08 12.96 40.34
CA PHE A 539 -1.32 14.16 40.01
C PHE A 539 0.01 14.21 40.78
N PRO A 540 1.11 14.62 40.12
CA PRO A 540 2.42 14.64 40.73
C PRO A 540 2.58 15.83 41.70
N LEU A 541 3.14 15.54 42.87
CA LEU A 541 3.63 16.52 43.83
C LEU A 541 5.15 16.40 43.92
N CYS A 542 5.86 17.34 43.30
CA CYS A 542 7.32 17.31 43.17
C CYS A 542 7.98 18.02 44.36
N ILE A 543 8.74 17.26 45.15
CA ILE A 543 9.66 17.78 46.17
C ILE A 543 10.96 18.17 45.46
N ASP A 544 11.12 19.45 45.17
CA ASP A 544 12.10 19.95 44.21
C ASP A 544 12.81 21.21 44.74
N PRO A 545 13.77 21.06 45.67
CA PRO A 545 14.49 22.19 46.27
C PRO A 545 15.33 22.99 45.27
N GLN A 546 15.73 22.35 44.17
CA GLN A 546 16.55 22.93 43.11
C GLN A 546 15.71 23.50 41.94
N GLU A 547 14.39 23.41 42.01
CA GLU A 547 13.46 23.87 40.98
C GLU A 547 13.67 23.21 39.58
N GLN A 548 14.33 22.05 39.51
CA GLN A 548 14.57 21.34 38.25
C GLN A 548 13.26 20.85 37.61
N ALA A 549 12.38 20.25 38.40
CA ALA A 549 11.06 19.81 37.94
C ALA A 549 10.20 21.00 37.54
N LEU A 550 10.24 22.08 38.33
CA LEU A 550 9.49 23.30 38.03
C LEU A 550 9.88 23.84 36.65
N HIS A 551 11.18 24.03 36.39
CA HIS A 551 11.67 24.55 35.13
C HIS A 551 11.32 23.63 33.95
N TRP A 552 11.49 22.32 34.12
CA TRP A 552 11.12 21.33 33.10
C TRP A 552 9.61 21.35 32.77
N ILE A 553 8.74 21.34 33.79
CA ILE A 553 7.28 21.37 33.58
C ILE A 553 6.84 22.68 32.90
N CYS A 554 7.44 23.81 33.28
CA CYS A 554 7.18 25.10 32.63
C CYS A 554 7.49 25.05 31.13
N HIS A 555 8.66 24.56 30.75
CA HIS A 555 9.07 24.47 29.35
C HIS A 555 8.27 23.41 28.58
N LYS A 556 7.95 22.29 29.23
CA LYS A 556 7.13 21.21 28.65
C LYS A 556 5.72 21.67 28.27
N GLU A 557 5.08 22.45 29.14
CA GLU A 557 3.69 22.87 29.00
C GLU A 557 3.56 24.30 28.41
N GLU A 558 4.66 24.90 27.94
CA GLU A 558 4.69 26.27 27.39
C GLU A 558 3.71 26.42 26.22
N ALA A 559 3.70 25.45 25.30
CA ALA A 559 2.79 25.43 24.16
C ALA A 559 1.30 25.25 24.56
N ASN A 560 1.04 24.74 25.76
CA ASN A 560 -0.30 24.47 26.27
C ASN A 560 -0.83 25.59 27.19
N ASN A 561 -0.14 26.73 27.26
CA ASN A 561 -0.49 27.89 28.10
C ASN A 561 -0.58 27.56 29.60
N LEU A 562 0.42 26.84 30.14
CA LEU A 562 0.51 26.51 31.57
C LEU A 562 0.18 27.70 32.48
N LYS A 563 -0.77 27.50 33.40
CA LYS A 563 -1.11 28.48 34.42
C LYS A 563 -0.41 28.14 35.73
N ILE A 564 0.37 29.08 36.26
CA ILE A 564 1.06 28.97 37.55
C ILE A 564 0.36 29.85 38.58
N SER A 565 0.11 29.31 39.77
CA SER A 565 -0.48 30.02 40.91
C SER A 565 0.00 29.43 42.24
N THR A 566 -0.27 30.10 43.35
CA THR A 566 -0.03 29.61 44.71
C THR A 566 -1.34 29.56 45.50
N PHE A 567 -1.42 28.78 46.58
CA PHE A 567 -2.59 28.77 47.45
C PHE A 567 -2.83 30.11 48.18
N ASN A 568 -1.83 31.00 48.19
CA ASN A 568 -1.93 32.33 48.77
C ASN A 568 -2.59 33.36 47.82
N ASP A 569 -2.75 33.03 46.54
CA ASP A 569 -3.34 33.95 45.56
C ASP A 569 -4.85 34.04 45.74
N SER A 570 -5.42 35.22 45.95
CA SER A 570 -6.87 35.35 46.23
C SER A 570 -7.79 34.87 45.10
N ASP A 571 -7.28 34.76 43.87
CA ASP A 571 -8.02 34.33 42.69
C ASP A 571 -7.67 32.92 42.21
N PHE A 572 -6.84 32.15 42.95
CA PHE A 572 -6.39 30.82 42.51
C PHE A 572 -7.56 29.89 42.17
N LEU A 573 -8.64 29.90 42.97
CA LEU A 573 -9.82 29.05 42.76
C LEU A 573 -10.51 29.35 41.43
N LYS A 574 -10.62 30.63 41.07
CA LYS A 574 -11.24 31.05 39.81
C LYS A 574 -10.36 30.68 38.62
N GLN A 575 -9.05 30.83 38.76
CA GLN A 575 -8.10 30.44 37.73
C GLN A 575 -8.10 28.91 37.53
N LEU A 576 -8.17 28.14 38.62
CA LEU A 576 -8.28 26.69 38.59
C LEU A 576 -9.61 26.23 37.96
N GLU A 577 -10.73 26.86 38.31
CA GLU A 577 -12.04 26.62 37.68
C GLU A 577 -11.98 26.77 36.16
N LEU A 578 -11.37 27.86 35.67
CA LEU A 578 -11.19 28.10 34.24
C LEU A 578 -10.23 27.07 33.61
N ALA A 579 -9.16 26.71 34.30
CA ALA A 579 -8.19 25.74 33.81
C ALA A 579 -8.80 24.34 33.65
N ILE A 580 -9.59 23.89 34.62
CA ILE A 580 -10.33 22.62 34.56
C ILE A 580 -11.32 22.62 33.39
N ARG A 581 -12.06 23.72 33.22
CA ARG A 581 -13.09 23.85 32.17
C ARG A 581 -12.52 23.86 30.75
N TYR A 582 -11.35 24.46 30.55
CA TYR A 582 -10.73 24.62 29.24
C TYR A 582 -9.55 23.68 28.99
N GLY A 583 -9.28 22.74 29.90
CA GLY A 583 -8.18 21.78 29.77
C GLY A 583 -6.79 22.40 29.81
N ILE A 584 -6.64 23.57 30.45
CA ILE A 584 -5.36 24.26 30.56
C ILE A 584 -4.55 23.61 31.69
N PRO A 585 -3.28 23.22 31.47
CA PRO A 585 -2.43 22.71 32.54
C PRO A 585 -2.28 23.75 33.66
N PHE A 586 -2.33 23.29 34.90
CA PHE A 586 -2.25 24.14 36.09
C PHE A 586 -1.14 23.66 37.02
N LEU A 587 -0.31 24.57 37.53
CA LEU A 587 0.76 24.28 38.48
C LEU A 587 0.59 25.12 39.75
N PHE A 588 0.49 24.43 40.89
CA PHE A 588 0.65 25.07 42.19
C PHE A 588 2.14 25.11 42.57
N LYS A 589 2.68 26.33 42.65
CA LYS A 589 4.05 26.57 43.09
C LYS A 589 4.10 26.76 44.61
N ASP A 590 5.21 26.37 45.23
CA ASP A 590 5.51 26.62 46.64
C ASP A 590 4.44 26.07 47.58
N VAL A 591 4.03 24.82 47.34
CA VAL A 591 3.07 24.11 48.17
C VAL A 591 3.75 23.71 49.49
N ASP A 592 3.35 24.38 50.56
CA ASP A 592 3.77 24.06 51.93
C ASP A 592 3.12 22.75 52.43
N GLU A 593 3.22 22.46 53.73
CA GLU A 593 2.64 21.25 54.35
C GLU A 593 1.11 21.27 54.40
N TYR A 594 0.48 22.44 54.21
CA TYR A 594 -0.97 22.60 54.17
C TYR A 594 -1.46 22.71 52.71
N ILE A 595 -2.32 21.76 52.32
CA ILE A 595 -3.04 21.77 51.05
C ILE A 595 -4.50 22.09 51.36
N ASP A 596 -5.05 23.10 50.69
CA ASP A 596 -6.45 23.49 50.91
C ASP A 596 -7.41 22.35 50.51
N PRO A 597 -8.26 21.87 51.43
CA PRO A 597 -9.21 20.80 51.15
C PRO A 597 -10.18 21.07 49.99
N VAL A 598 -10.37 22.33 49.58
CA VAL A 598 -11.25 22.71 48.47
C VAL A 598 -10.87 22.01 47.16
N ILE A 599 -9.58 21.70 46.96
CA ILE A 599 -9.10 21.02 45.75
C ILE A 599 -9.08 19.48 45.85
N ASN A 600 -9.52 18.90 46.98
CA ASN A 600 -9.45 17.44 47.20
C ASN A 600 -10.17 16.64 46.12
N ASN A 601 -11.37 17.05 45.71
CA ASN A 601 -12.12 16.38 44.66
C ASN A 601 -11.39 16.39 43.31
N VAL A 602 -10.62 17.45 43.03
CA VAL A 602 -9.79 17.56 41.83
C VAL A 602 -8.59 16.61 41.96
N LEU A 603 -7.87 16.65 43.09
CA LEU A 603 -6.72 15.77 43.35
C LEU A 603 -7.09 14.29 43.27
N GLU A 604 -8.23 13.91 43.84
CA GLU A 604 -8.76 12.54 43.81
C GLU A 604 -9.36 12.14 42.47
N LYS A 605 -9.42 13.06 41.50
CA LYS A 605 -10.08 12.86 40.20
C LYS A 605 -11.50 12.32 40.38
N ASN A 606 -12.25 12.88 41.33
CA ASN A 606 -13.65 12.53 41.60
C ASN A 606 -14.58 13.14 40.53
N ILE A 607 -14.35 12.71 39.30
CA ILE A 607 -15.06 13.17 38.11
C ILE A 607 -16.39 12.44 38.05
N LYS A 608 -17.47 13.20 38.12
CA LYS A 608 -18.84 12.71 37.96
C LYS A 608 -19.21 12.87 36.50
N GLY A 609 -19.67 11.79 35.87
CA GLY A 609 -20.42 11.90 34.63
C GLY A 609 -21.89 12.12 34.93
N ASP A 610 -22.64 12.69 33.99
CA ASP A 610 -24.07 12.41 33.86
C ASP A 610 -24.24 10.90 33.57
N GLN A 611 -24.05 10.08 34.61
CA GLN A 611 -24.81 8.84 34.69
C GLN A 611 -26.23 9.28 34.99
N GLU A 612 -27.09 9.08 34.00
CA GLU A 612 -28.53 9.17 34.07
C GLU A 612 -29.07 9.17 35.51
N LYS A 613 -29.95 10.12 35.81
CA LYS A 613 -30.99 9.98 36.84
C LYS A 613 -31.92 8.77 36.55
N THR A 614 -31.42 7.60 36.15
CA THR A 614 -32.18 6.34 36.01
C THR A 614 -32.41 5.64 37.34
N THR A 615 -31.94 6.19 38.47
CA THR A 615 -32.41 5.78 39.81
C THR A 615 -33.83 6.27 40.13
N SER A 616 -34.43 7.11 39.27
CA SER A 616 -35.81 7.60 39.44
C SER A 616 -36.87 6.72 38.75
N VAL A 617 -36.54 6.03 37.65
CA VAL A 617 -37.55 5.25 36.89
C VAL A 617 -37.75 3.85 37.47
N ALA A 618 -36.72 3.20 38.00
CA ALA A 618 -36.86 1.93 38.70
C ALA A 618 -37.61 2.09 40.04
N ALA A 619 -37.34 3.17 40.77
CA ALA A 619 -38.07 3.52 41.99
C ALA A 619 -39.53 3.93 41.69
N ALA A 620 -39.77 4.68 40.61
CA ALA A 620 -41.12 5.01 40.14
C ALA A 620 -41.89 3.80 39.58
N SER A 621 -41.23 2.84 38.93
CA SER A 621 -41.85 1.61 38.42
C SER A 621 -42.31 0.66 39.55
N VAL A 622 -41.57 0.63 40.67
CA VAL A 622 -41.96 -0.10 41.88
C VAL A 622 -43.15 0.57 42.56
N ALA A 623 -43.23 1.90 42.54
CA ALA A 623 -44.39 2.65 43.04
C ALA A 623 -45.66 2.47 42.19
N VAL A 624 -45.53 2.05 40.92
CA VAL A 624 -46.64 1.82 39.97
C VAL A 624 -46.95 0.32 39.77
N GLY A 625 -46.28 -0.58 40.49
CA GLY A 625 -46.66 -2.00 40.55
C GLY A 625 -46.32 -2.85 39.33
N HIS A 626 -45.32 -2.47 38.53
CA HIS A 626 -44.84 -3.30 37.41
C HIS A 626 -43.43 -3.86 37.66
N ASN A 627 -43.32 -5.20 37.62
CA ASN A 627 -42.06 -5.93 37.71
C ASN A 627 -41.34 -5.95 36.36
N ILE A 628 -40.27 -5.16 36.22
CA ILE A 628 -39.38 -5.22 35.06
C ILE A 628 -38.28 -6.25 35.32
N HIS A 629 -38.23 -7.32 34.51
CA HIS A 629 -37.14 -8.30 34.56
C HIS A 629 -35.80 -7.67 34.11
N LYS A 630 -34.80 -7.68 35.00
CA LYS A 630 -33.45 -7.10 34.82
C LYS A 630 -32.64 -7.62 33.60
N GLY A 631 -33.14 -8.61 32.85
CA GLY A 631 -32.42 -9.23 31.73
C GLY A 631 -32.78 -8.74 30.32
N LYS A 632 -33.72 -7.79 30.13
CA LYS A 632 -34.26 -7.44 28.80
C LYS A 632 -33.95 -6.01 28.29
N SER A 633 -33.10 -5.24 28.97
CA SER A 633 -32.74 -3.89 28.51
C SER A 633 -31.59 -3.92 27.49
N LYS A 634 -31.89 -4.15 26.21
CA LYS A 634 -31.00 -3.75 25.11
C LYS A 634 -31.30 -2.29 24.76
N ILE A 635 -30.31 -1.42 24.93
CA ILE A 635 -30.39 0.01 24.65
C ILE A 635 -30.45 0.21 23.13
N LEU A 636 -31.59 0.67 22.62
CA LEU A 636 -31.75 1.19 21.26
C LEU A 636 -31.45 2.70 21.27
N ARG A 637 -30.42 3.13 20.54
CA ARG A 637 -30.12 4.55 20.28
C ARG A 637 -30.78 4.97 18.97
N TYR A 638 -31.60 6.02 18.98
CA TYR A 638 -32.10 6.68 17.76
C TYR A 638 -31.57 8.12 17.69
N ASN A 639 -31.41 8.62 16.46
CA ASN A 639 -30.82 9.91 16.12
C ASN A 639 -31.91 10.99 15.99
N THR A 640 -31.92 12.00 16.86
CA THR A 640 -32.80 13.18 16.80
C THR A 640 -32.07 14.40 16.23
N ALA A 641 -31.62 14.30 14.98
CA ALA A 641 -31.10 15.43 14.21
C ALA A 641 -32.07 15.81 13.07
N CYS A 642 -33.32 16.13 13.42
CA CYS A 642 -34.23 16.88 12.54
C CYS A 642 -35.06 17.84 13.41
N THR A 643 -34.61 19.08 13.53
CA THR A 643 -35.43 20.20 14.03
C THR A 643 -36.01 20.95 12.83
N ASN A 644 -36.92 20.32 12.10
CA ASN A 644 -37.87 21.04 11.24
C ASN A 644 -39.28 20.77 11.76
N PRO A 645 -40.12 21.79 11.98
CA PRO A 645 -41.50 21.59 12.38
C PRO A 645 -42.29 20.93 11.25
N VAL A 646 -43.04 19.88 11.57
CA VAL A 646 -43.96 19.22 10.63
C VAL A 646 -45.31 19.92 10.76
N THR A 647 -45.78 20.52 9.67
CA THR A 647 -47.15 21.01 9.51
C THR A 647 -48.00 19.96 8.82
N ILE A 648 -49.22 19.76 9.31
CA ILE A 648 -50.27 18.97 8.63
C ILE A 648 -51.48 19.90 8.47
N ASP A 649 -51.94 20.09 7.24
CA ASP A 649 -53.06 20.96 6.86
C ASP A 649 -53.00 22.42 7.35
N GLY A 650 -51.79 22.96 7.51
CA GLY A 650 -51.57 24.40 7.69
C GLY A 650 -51.53 24.91 9.14
N GLU A 651 -51.59 24.04 10.15
CA GLU A 651 -51.27 24.42 11.54
C GLU A 651 -50.10 23.59 12.12
N ASN A 652 -49.34 24.20 13.04
CA ASN A 652 -48.24 23.54 13.75
C ASN A 652 -48.78 22.65 14.87
N LEU A 653 -48.32 21.40 14.96
CA LEU A 653 -48.56 20.56 16.14
C LEU A 653 -47.67 21.02 17.30
N GLU A 654 -48.23 21.80 18.22
CA GLU A 654 -47.67 21.99 19.56
C GLU A 654 -48.32 20.96 20.51
N ASP A 655 -47.48 20.23 21.24
CA ASP A 655 -47.79 19.24 22.28
C ASP A 655 -48.31 17.85 21.86
N VAL A 656 -47.39 16.87 21.79
CA VAL A 656 -47.73 15.46 22.03
C VAL A 656 -46.79 14.86 23.08
N LYS A 657 -47.34 14.67 24.29
CA LYS A 657 -46.77 13.81 25.34
C LYS A 657 -46.81 12.35 24.89
N THR A 658 -45.63 11.74 24.80
CA THR A 658 -45.31 10.29 24.86
C THR A 658 -46.43 9.28 24.56
N PHE A 659 -46.32 8.58 23.44
CA PHE A 659 -47.07 7.35 23.13
C PHE A 659 -46.19 6.11 23.43
N THR A 660 -46.71 5.11 24.16
CA THR A 660 -46.04 3.83 24.41
C THR A 660 -46.69 2.73 23.57
N TYR A 661 -45.90 1.97 22.81
CA TYR A 661 -46.38 0.78 22.08
C TYR A 661 -45.91 -0.50 22.77
N LEU A 662 -46.83 -1.43 23.02
CA LEU A 662 -46.56 -2.77 23.53
C LEU A 662 -46.52 -3.76 22.35
N GLY A 663 -45.34 -4.25 22.00
CA GLY A 663 -45.18 -5.37 21.05
C GLY A 663 -45.31 -6.71 21.77
N SER A 664 -46.27 -7.54 21.35
CA SER A 664 -46.45 -8.92 21.82
C SER A 664 -45.52 -9.88 21.06
N ILE A 665 -44.94 -10.87 21.75
CA ILE A 665 -44.22 -12.00 21.15
C ILE A 665 -45.13 -13.24 21.21
N ILE A 666 -45.18 -14.00 20.11
CA ILE A 666 -45.87 -15.29 19.95
C ILE A 666 -45.03 -16.39 20.66
N ASP A 667 -45.72 -17.26 21.40
CA ASP A 667 -45.18 -18.29 22.30
C ASP A 667 -44.53 -19.51 21.58
N GLU A 668 -43.72 -20.27 22.33
CA GLU A 668 -42.88 -21.43 21.98
C GLU A 668 -43.64 -22.73 21.59
N GLN A 669 -44.88 -22.64 21.10
CA GLN A 669 -45.58 -23.81 20.57
C GLN A 669 -45.91 -23.61 19.09
N GLY A 670 -45.17 -24.31 18.24
CA GLY A 670 -45.24 -24.20 16.78
C GLY A 670 -46.64 -24.34 16.20
N GLY A 671 -46.98 -23.42 15.29
CA GLY A 671 -48.19 -23.44 14.46
C GLY A 671 -47.93 -22.85 13.06
N SER A 672 -47.93 -23.74 12.06
CA SER A 672 -47.93 -23.63 10.59
C SER A 672 -47.42 -22.38 9.84
N ASP A 673 -46.40 -22.64 9.02
CA ASP A 673 -45.70 -21.81 8.01
C ASP A 673 -46.54 -21.38 6.78
N VAL A 674 -47.84 -21.14 6.95
CA VAL A 674 -48.78 -20.77 5.85
C VAL A 674 -49.29 -19.32 5.96
N ASP A 675 -49.19 -18.68 7.13
CA ASP A 675 -49.66 -17.28 7.32
C ASP A 675 -48.60 -16.20 7.05
N VAL A 676 -47.31 -16.56 7.00
CA VAL A 676 -46.23 -15.61 6.69
C VAL A 676 -46.12 -15.35 5.18
N LYS A 677 -46.37 -16.38 4.35
CA LYS A 677 -46.29 -16.26 2.88
C LYS A 677 -47.46 -15.49 2.27
N THR A 678 -48.62 -15.45 2.93
CA THR A 678 -49.78 -14.67 2.45
C THR A 678 -49.67 -13.17 2.73
N ARG A 679 -48.72 -12.74 3.58
CA ARG A 679 -48.48 -11.31 3.87
C ARG A 679 -47.36 -10.67 3.03
N GLN A 680 -46.48 -11.46 2.41
CA GLN A 680 -45.42 -10.94 1.55
C GLN A 680 -45.89 -10.60 0.12
N SER A 681 -47.13 -10.91 -0.26
CA SER A 681 -47.62 -10.72 -1.63
C SER A 681 -48.42 -9.44 -1.89
N LYS A 682 -48.40 -8.44 -0.99
CA LYS A 682 -49.12 -7.16 -1.21
C LYS A 682 -48.35 -5.94 -0.67
N SER A 683 -47.29 -5.53 -1.37
CA SER A 683 -46.89 -4.12 -1.45
C SER A 683 -45.98 -3.91 -2.67
N ASN A 684 -46.50 -3.16 -3.65
CA ASN A 684 -45.97 -2.94 -5.00
C ASN A 684 -44.67 -2.10 -5.04
N ILE A 685 -43.65 -2.61 -5.74
CA ILE A 685 -42.90 -2.11 -6.93
C ILE A 685 -42.60 -0.59 -7.12
N SER A 686 -42.96 0.36 -6.25
CA SER A 686 -42.62 1.79 -6.45
C SER A 686 -41.40 2.30 -5.68
N THR A 687 -40.66 1.46 -4.97
CA THR A 687 -39.57 1.89 -4.07
C THR A 687 -38.16 1.55 -4.57
N ILE A 688 -38.03 0.89 -5.74
CA ILE A 688 -36.71 0.49 -6.26
C ILE A 688 -36.06 1.59 -7.13
N GLU A 689 -36.85 2.50 -7.73
CA GLU A 689 -36.30 3.58 -8.56
C GLU A 689 -35.69 4.74 -7.75
N GLU A 690 -36.06 4.91 -6.48
CA GLU A 690 -35.51 5.96 -5.61
C GLU A 690 -34.15 5.58 -5.00
N TYR A 691 -33.86 4.28 -4.86
CA TYR A 691 -32.58 3.78 -4.35
C TYR A 691 -31.44 3.83 -5.38
N LEU A 692 -31.76 3.68 -6.67
CA LEU A 692 -30.75 3.72 -7.75
C LEU A 692 -30.38 5.15 -8.18
N GLY A 693 -31.19 6.16 -7.84
CA GLY A 693 -30.88 7.57 -8.09
C GLY A 693 -29.89 8.21 -7.09
N LEU A 694 -29.65 7.57 -5.95
CA LEU A 694 -28.76 8.06 -4.89
C LEU A 694 -27.32 7.52 -4.99
N GLU A 695 -27.09 6.40 -5.67
CA GLU A 695 -25.74 5.85 -5.87
C GLU A 695 -24.90 6.62 -6.90
N THR A 696 -25.54 7.33 -7.83
CA THR A 696 -24.85 8.08 -8.90
C THR A 696 -24.30 9.44 -8.42
N THR A 697 -24.89 10.04 -7.37
CA THR A 697 -24.47 11.35 -6.85
C THR A 697 -23.27 11.25 -5.90
N VAL A 698 -22.97 10.05 -5.39
CA VAL A 698 -21.87 9.82 -4.43
C VAL A 698 -20.52 9.60 -5.13
N LYS A 699 -20.48 9.32 -6.44
CA LYS A 699 -19.23 9.07 -7.19
C LYS A 699 -18.66 10.29 -7.93
N GLN A 700 -19.27 11.48 -7.84
CA GLN A 700 -18.79 12.68 -8.57
C GLN A 700 -18.03 13.73 -7.73
N HIS A 701 -17.86 13.54 -6.41
CA HIS A 701 -17.11 14.48 -5.57
C HIS A 701 -15.94 13.84 -4.80
N HIS A 702 -15.08 13.11 -5.50
CA HIS A 702 -13.75 12.70 -4.99
C HIS A 702 -12.65 13.57 -5.61
N GLY A 703 -12.54 14.82 -5.14
CA GLY A 703 -11.50 15.71 -5.60
C GLY A 703 -11.56 17.09 -4.95
N GLN A 704 -11.39 17.17 -3.63
CA GLN A 704 -10.79 18.31 -2.91
C GLN A 704 -10.74 18.00 -1.41
N GLY A 705 -9.55 18.14 -0.82
CA GLY A 705 -9.31 17.85 0.59
C GLY A 705 -10.04 18.83 1.51
N PHE A 706 -10.87 18.28 2.39
CA PHE A 706 -11.34 18.94 3.61
C PHE A 706 -11.37 17.92 4.75
N GLN A 707 -10.54 18.14 5.77
CA GLN A 707 -10.60 17.41 7.04
C GLN A 707 -11.88 17.81 7.77
N TYR A 708 -12.89 16.94 7.80
CA TYR A 708 -13.99 17.05 8.75
C TYR A 708 -13.64 16.28 10.02
N LYS A 709 -13.32 17.02 11.10
CA LYS A 709 -13.37 16.50 12.47
C LYS A 709 -14.83 16.16 12.80
N CYS A 710 -15.14 14.89 12.91
CA CYS A 710 -16.42 14.43 13.44
C CYS A 710 -16.42 14.67 14.96
N GLN A 711 -17.01 15.78 15.40
CA GLN A 711 -17.33 15.98 16.82
C GLN A 711 -18.59 15.18 17.14
N ASN A 712 -18.42 14.05 17.83
CA ASN A 712 -19.51 13.29 18.44
C ASN A 712 -20.22 14.17 19.49
N SER A 713 -21.35 14.79 19.15
CA SER A 713 -22.18 15.53 20.11
C SER A 713 -23.15 14.60 20.86
N SER A 714 -22.57 13.68 21.62
CA SER A 714 -23.23 13.07 22.78
C SER A 714 -22.14 12.74 23.81
N THR A 715 -21.41 13.77 24.24
CA THR A 715 -20.49 13.67 25.38
C THR A 715 -21.33 13.62 26.64
N ASN A 716 -21.29 12.51 27.37
CA ASN A 716 -21.70 12.52 28.77
C ASN A 716 -20.94 13.65 29.45
N ARG A 717 -21.67 14.66 29.96
CA ARG A 717 -21.07 15.80 30.64
C ARG A 717 -20.28 15.27 31.84
N ALA A 718 -18.96 15.39 31.79
CA ALA A 718 -18.07 15.11 32.92
C ALA A 718 -17.86 16.42 33.69
N TYR A 719 -18.00 16.37 35.01
CA TYR A 719 -17.80 17.52 35.89
C TYR A 719 -17.14 17.09 37.19
N VAL A 720 -16.48 18.03 37.87
CA VAL A 720 -15.89 17.86 39.19
C VAL A 720 -16.43 18.95 40.12
N ILE A 721 -16.59 18.63 41.40
CA ILE A 721 -17.04 19.61 42.40
C ILE A 721 -15.81 20.32 42.97
N LEU A 722 -15.69 21.62 42.73
CA LEU A 722 -14.64 22.48 43.29
C LEU A 722 -15.27 23.41 44.34
N GLY A 723 -14.97 23.16 45.62
CA GLY A 723 -15.70 23.79 46.72
C GLY A 723 -17.19 23.46 46.65
N ASP A 724 -18.04 24.46 46.45
CA ASP A 724 -19.49 24.30 46.31
C ASP A 724 -19.98 24.34 44.85
N LYS A 725 -19.05 24.45 43.88
CA LYS A 725 -19.40 24.62 42.47
C LYS A 725 -19.16 23.36 41.65
N GLU A 726 -20.07 23.09 40.71
CA GLU A 726 -19.86 22.11 39.65
C GLU A 726 -19.08 22.75 38.49
N VAL A 727 -17.94 22.17 38.13
CA VAL A 727 -17.07 22.63 37.06
C VAL A 727 -16.98 21.55 36.00
N ASP A 728 -17.29 21.89 34.75
CA ASP A 728 -17.13 20.97 33.62
C ASP A 728 -15.67 20.54 33.50
N TYR A 729 -15.43 19.23 33.38
CA TYR A 729 -14.09 18.65 33.39
C TYR A 729 -13.63 18.34 31.96
N ASP A 730 -12.56 18.98 31.51
CA ASP A 730 -11.90 18.64 30.25
C ASP A 730 -10.92 17.47 30.45
N PRO A 731 -10.98 16.38 29.66
CA PRO A 731 -10.06 15.25 29.76
C PRO A 731 -8.57 15.59 29.58
N ASN A 732 -8.24 16.71 28.93
CA ASN A 732 -6.86 17.16 28.73
C ASN A 732 -6.31 17.94 29.93
N PHE A 733 -7.13 18.28 30.91
CA PHE A 733 -6.69 19.00 32.11
C PHE A 733 -5.61 18.21 32.86
N ARG A 734 -4.53 18.91 33.23
CA ARG A 734 -3.42 18.38 34.04
C ARG A 734 -3.13 19.32 35.20
N LEU A 735 -2.86 18.73 36.37
CA LEU A 735 -2.50 19.46 37.58
C LEU A 735 -1.12 19.00 38.06
N TYR A 736 -0.26 19.96 38.41
CA TYR A 736 1.06 19.75 38.97
C TYR A 736 1.17 20.48 40.31
N LEU A 737 1.85 19.90 41.29
CA LEU A 737 2.17 20.54 42.55
C LEU A 737 3.69 20.52 42.73
N ASN A 738 4.26 21.62 43.21
CA ASN A 738 5.70 21.76 43.43
C ASN A 738 5.97 22.38 44.80
N THR A 739 7.02 21.91 45.47
CA THR A 739 7.50 22.50 46.71
C THR A 739 9.02 22.62 46.70
N LYS A 740 9.53 23.75 47.20
CA LYS A 740 10.97 23.98 47.43
C LYS A 740 11.44 23.40 48.76
N LEU A 741 10.51 23.02 49.64
CA LEU A 741 10.85 22.42 50.92
C LEU A 741 11.58 21.10 50.67
N SER A 742 12.79 20.97 51.20
CA SER A 742 13.57 19.74 50.98
C SER A 742 13.01 18.53 51.70
N ASN A 743 12.31 18.71 52.81
CA ASN A 743 11.73 17.63 53.61
C ASN A 743 10.37 18.03 54.22
N PRO A 744 9.32 18.21 53.40
CA PRO A 744 7.98 18.53 53.88
C PRO A 744 7.36 17.35 54.63
N GLN A 745 6.65 17.63 55.73
CA GLN A 745 5.94 16.63 56.53
C GLN A 745 4.50 16.44 56.06
N TYR A 746 4.32 15.77 54.92
CA TYR A 746 2.99 15.43 54.42
C TYR A 746 2.36 14.26 55.17
N GLY A 747 1.09 14.40 55.55
CA GLY A 747 0.33 13.32 56.18
C GLY A 747 -0.15 12.24 55.19
N PRO A 748 -0.66 11.10 55.69
CA PRO A 748 -1.14 10.00 54.84
C PRO A 748 -2.22 10.39 53.82
N ASP A 749 -3.00 11.41 54.15
CA ASP A 749 -4.06 11.95 53.28
C ASP A 749 -3.49 12.47 51.94
N VAL A 750 -2.39 13.23 51.99
CA VAL A 750 -1.73 13.79 50.79
C VAL A 750 -1.15 12.67 49.93
N PHE A 751 -0.41 11.74 50.52
CA PHE A 751 0.14 10.56 49.81
C PHE A 751 -0.97 9.71 49.16
N SER A 752 -2.17 9.68 49.75
CA SER A 752 -3.30 8.94 49.16
C SER A 752 -3.92 9.62 47.92
N LYS A 753 -3.70 10.93 47.75
CA LYS A 753 -4.35 11.79 46.75
C LYS A 753 -3.41 12.23 45.63
N ALA A 754 -2.13 12.42 45.93
CA ALA A 754 -1.11 12.82 44.97
C ALA A 754 0.07 11.84 44.96
N THR A 755 0.71 11.68 43.82
CA THR A 755 1.98 10.94 43.75
C THR A 755 3.10 11.88 44.18
N VAL A 756 3.65 11.66 45.36
CA VAL A 756 4.79 12.43 45.86
C VAL A 756 6.06 11.95 45.16
N ILE A 757 6.78 12.85 44.51
CA ILE A 757 7.99 12.54 43.73
C ILE A 757 9.16 13.32 44.29
N ASN A 758 10.21 12.60 44.68
CA ASN A 758 11.45 13.18 45.15
C ASN A 758 12.36 13.59 43.99
N TYR A 759 12.48 14.90 43.77
CA TYR A 759 13.38 15.53 42.79
C TYR A 759 14.68 16.03 43.42
N THR A 760 14.98 15.68 44.68
CA THR A 760 16.24 16.09 45.32
C THR A 760 17.43 15.52 44.55
N VAL A 761 18.30 16.40 44.08
CA VAL A 761 19.53 16.03 43.36
C VAL A 761 20.45 15.20 44.27
N THR A 762 20.94 14.08 43.75
CA THR A 762 21.92 13.22 44.44
C THR A 762 23.34 13.57 43.98
N MET A 763 24.37 13.21 44.77
CA MET A 763 25.76 13.42 44.36
C MET A 763 26.10 12.73 43.04
N LYS A 764 25.67 11.48 42.87
CA LYS A 764 25.84 10.72 41.62
C LYS A 764 25.10 11.39 40.45
N GLY A 765 23.85 11.80 40.65
CA GLY A 765 23.08 12.51 39.63
C GLY A 765 23.74 13.83 39.23
N LEU A 766 24.28 14.59 40.19
CA LEU A 766 25.03 15.81 39.90
C LEU A 766 26.33 15.52 39.14
N GLU A 767 27.04 14.46 39.48
CA GLU A 767 28.24 14.00 38.74
C GLU A 767 27.89 13.67 37.29
N ASP A 768 26.83 12.89 37.05
CA ASP A 768 26.35 12.53 35.71
C ASP A 768 25.93 13.78 34.91
N GLN A 769 25.24 14.72 35.56
CA GLN A 769 24.84 16.00 34.96
C GLN A 769 26.05 16.86 34.60
N LEU A 770 27.02 17.00 35.51
CA LEU A 770 28.25 17.75 35.28
C LEU A 770 29.11 17.10 34.21
N LEU A 771 29.19 15.77 34.19
CA LEU A 771 29.88 15.03 33.14
C LEU A 771 29.27 15.35 31.76
N SER A 772 27.93 15.39 31.65
CA SER A 772 27.27 15.80 30.41
C SER A 772 27.64 17.23 29.98
N VAL A 773 27.74 18.17 30.93
CA VAL A 773 28.14 19.56 30.65
C VAL A 773 29.62 19.65 30.24
N ILE A 774 30.49 18.93 30.94
CA ILE A 774 31.93 18.88 30.66
C ILE A 774 32.17 18.28 29.28
N VAL A 775 31.55 17.14 28.96
CA VAL A 775 31.64 16.51 27.62
C VAL A 775 31.20 17.48 26.52
N LYS A 776 30.11 18.24 26.74
CA LYS A 776 29.66 19.27 25.81
C LYS A 776 30.70 20.38 25.60
N SER A 777 31.45 20.74 26.64
CA SER A 777 32.50 21.77 26.55
C SER A 777 33.83 21.27 25.99
N GLU A 778 34.28 20.08 26.42
CA GLU A 778 35.59 19.51 26.07
C GLU A 778 35.58 18.77 24.73
N ARG A 779 34.43 18.19 24.37
CA ARG A 779 34.23 17.42 23.13
C ARG A 779 32.99 17.92 22.39
N CYS A 780 32.92 19.22 22.18
CA CYS A 780 31.80 19.89 21.49
C CYS A 780 31.46 19.23 20.15
N GLU A 781 32.46 18.82 19.36
CA GLU A 781 32.25 18.13 18.07
C GLU A 781 31.49 16.80 18.21
N LEU A 782 31.78 16.00 19.25
CA LEU A 782 31.08 14.74 19.48
C LEU A 782 29.67 14.96 20.00
N GLU A 783 29.46 15.97 20.84
CA GLU A 783 28.12 16.29 21.34
C GLU A 783 27.24 16.91 20.24
N GLU A 784 27.80 17.73 19.36
CA GLU A 784 27.12 18.22 18.15
C GLU A 784 26.78 17.08 17.20
N GLN A 785 27.70 16.13 16.98
CA GLN A 785 27.41 14.91 16.21
C GLN A 785 26.31 14.07 16.88
N ARG A 786 26.34 13.91 18.20
CA ARG A 786 25.31 13.20 18.96
C ARG A 786 23.95 13.90 18.85
N GLU A 787 23.89 15.21 19.05
CA GLU A 787 22.66 16.01 18.90
C GLU A 787 22.14 15.96 17.46
N PHE A 788 23.02 16.01 16.46
CA PHE A 788 22.67 15.88 15.04
C PHE A 788 22.08 14.50 14.76
N LEU A 789 22.75 13.43 15.18
CA LEU A 789 22.28 12.06 15.01
C LEU A 789 20.94 11.85 15.73
N ILE A 790 20.76 12.38 16.95
CA ILE A 790 19.49 12.28 17.67
C ILE A 790 18.37 13.01 16.91
N LYS A 791 18.63 14.22 16.39
CA LYS A 791 17.66 14.97 15.57
C LYS A 791 17.34 14.23 14.27
N GLU A 792 18.35 13.68 13.60
CA GLU A 792 18.20 12.89 12.39
C GLU A 792 17.39 11.62 12.66
N THR A 793 17.69 10.92 13.76
CA THR A 793 16.93 9.73 14.19
C THR A 793 15.49 10.10 14.50
N ARG A 794 15.24 11.23 15.18
CA ARG A 794 13.88 11.74 15.44
C ARG A 794 13.15 12.13 14.15
N LEU A 795 13.85 12.74 13.19
CA LEU A 795 13.30 13.06 11.87
C LEU A 795 12.98 11.77 11.11
N ALA A 796 13.89 10.80 11.08
CA ALA A 796 13.69 9.49 10.48
C ALA A 796 12.49 8.77 11.11
N PHE A 797 12.35 8.78 12.44
CA PHE A 797 11.18 8.24 13.13
C PHE A 797 9.89 8.99 12.78
N ASN A 798 9.90 10.33 12.71
CA ASN A 798 8.72 11.11 12.31
C ASN A 798 8.33 10.88 10.85
N ILE A 799 9.32 10.64 9.98
CA ILE A 799 9.12 10.28 8.58
C ILE A 799 8.50 8.87 8.54
N LEU A 800 9.12 7.90 9.20
CA LEU A 800 8.63 6.52 9.31
C LEU A 800 7.24 6.41 9.96
N GLY A 801 6.90 7.27 10.92
CA GLY A 801 5.59 7.29 11.57
C GLY A 801 4.51 8.07 10.82
N LYS A 802 4.86 8.77 9.73
CA LYS A 802 3.91 9.40 8.80
C LYS A 802 3.61 8.55 7.56
N TYR A 803 4.46 7.57 7.28
CA TYR A 803 4.21 6.49 6.31
C TYR A 803 3.51 5.32 7.02
#